data_AF-G9EKP9-F1
#
_entry.id   AF-G9EKP9-F1
#
_cell.length_a   1.000
_cell.length_b   1.000
_cell.length_c   1.000
_cell.angle_alpha   90.00
_cell.angle_beta   90.00
_cell.angle_gamma   90.00
#
_symmetry.space_group_name_H-M   'P 1'
#
loop_
_entity.id
_entity.type
_entity.pdbx_description
1 polymer ?
#
loop_
_entity_poly.entity_id
_entity_poly.type
_entity_poly.pdbx_seq_one_letter_code
_entity_poly.pdbx_strand_id
1 'polypeptide(L)'
;MMPSDSPLKMAIRDTVNHFLTIGAGLAYAEPHDHEYGRFVHPFIAHQINAYQHAKNEYEQTNPNGVFNLDEQEARLCFYMLRNLIRRGVDREHAAAEDVTDEIRMLLSIPSVRALCHLPMSDEGGENELLRLAIRIGNQEASSLLLQLPEVRRVAEQHNFYENEGDGTLDLRQMAQDKESSMVALSVSEREVVNQLKQHYQGKINELGGHTQAFASLKNELKKRYEANPTTLELVDRYGKKHTQMLPFEWDEFQQLKEGLSKEQYKNALIAYHQHEAHTAYRYLSKPNPWMADNASYVYVYDNEQGQQTALRYSTFEEYQALINLFYLAAFDEEAPAIDGYTLEGRKTLFIKQIALIGRAHNWDKSRVVTINGVVQYDQDGSPKEEEYDDVSEGDKPSCYSGVLRRLMQSVFGHGLFKVVTANMIKQTLNEYIKPYFDNAITKDNCAQLQQAYEGLINGDGDVEEHLQCLKTINIPEDTKKEIMQLACAQLENTYKSQFSNHKDVFEAIMTRYLNAAKQSGCDFIYFQSSLSLERVLEERVRQKNEPNQLSENPVHFWSATVPGAPQEPEGQPLNLAEVGIISQVENFKPGDEKHNAKQPLVASDEPPKCNVSGLSFFKAPDESLKVAFKLMELCTAYQAYLYKEIQKVSKKKITEVSDLVKIPLMNLTESPDLAKLVRKCRIVNHMIDVLENSEDSSHLDRIRNIETILTENKEILAEHRSTGGKFLQAVLNELSTLVSFIYKKEWKCKAKGEVLSDALEVETNRLSSSK
;
A
#
# COMPACT_ATOMS: atom_id res chain seq x y z
N MET A 1 34.92 -28.26 16.98
CA MET A 1 34.26 -27.79 18.23
C MET A 1 35.31 -27.29 19.20
N MET A 2 35.38 -25.98 19.45
CA MET A 2 36.24 -25.42 20.51
C MET A 2 35.57 -25.59 21.88
N PRO A 3 36.32 -25.85 22.97
CA PRO A 3 35.77 -26.03 24.32
C PRO A 3 34.86 -24.87 24.78
N SER A 4 33.96 -25.14 25.71
CA SER A 4 32.96 -24.19 26.23
C SER A 4 33.57 -22.96 26.91
N ASP A 5 34.81 -23.05 27.40
CA ASP A 5 35.40 -22.08 28.33
C ASP A 5 36.62 -21.35 27.75
N SER A 6 36.54 -20.95 26.48
CA SER A 6 37.55 -20.08 25.87
C SER A 6 37.41 -18.64 26.42
N PRO A 7 38.47 -17.98 26.90
CA PRO A 7 38.45 -16.58 27.34
C PRO A 7 37.86 -15.62 26.29
N LEU A 8 38.01 -15.96 25.00
CA LEU A 8 37.43 -15.19 23.89
C LEU A 8 35.91 -15.31 23.84
N LYS A 9 35.33 -16.49 24.14
CA LYS A 9 33.87 -16.68 24.21
C LYS A 9 33.26 -15.92 25.39
N MET A 10 33.96 -15.87 26.53
CA MET A 10 33.56 -15.03 27.67
C MET A 10 33.57 -13.56 27.31
N ALA A 11 34.66 -13.04 26.74
CA ALA A 11 34.77 -11.65 26.35
C ALA A 11 33.71 -11.22 25.31
N ILE A 12 33.39 -12.09 24.34
CA ILE A 12 32.31 -11.86 23.38
C ILE A 12 30.95 -11.81 24.09
N ARG A 13 30.68 -12.73 25.02
CA ARG A 13 29.42 -12.76 25.78
C ARG A 13 29.25 -11.50 26.64
N ASP A 14 30.31 -11.06 27.32
CA ASP A 14 30.28 -9.84 28.15
C ASP A 14 30.04 -8.60 27.29
N THR A 15 30.67 -8.54 26.12
CA THR A 15 30.47 -7.46 25.15
C THR A 15 29.03 -7.43 24.63
N VAL A 16 28.48 -8.58 24.23
CA VAL A 16 27.08 -8.68 23.76
C VAL A 16 26.11 -8.29 24.87
N ASN A 17 26.30 -8.77 26.09
CA ASN A 17 25.46 -8.40 27.24
C ASN A 17 25.50 -6.90 27.51
N HIS A 18 26.67 -6.26 27.39
CA HIS A 18 26.77 -4.81 27.52
C HIS A 18 25.97 -4.08 26.45
N PHE A 19 26.03 -4.51 25.19
CA PHE A 19 25.19 -3.93 24.12
C PHE A 19 23.68 -4.14 24.37
N LEU A 20 23.29 -5.28 24.94
CA LEU A 20 21.89 -5.57 25.29
C LEU A 20 21.37 -4.69 26.44
N THR A 21 22.22 -4.08 27.26
CA THR A 21 21.78 -3.07 28.25
C THR A 21 21.37 -1.74 27.62
N ILE A 22 21.74 -1.50 26.37
CA ILE A 22 21.40 -0.28 25.64
C ILE A 22 20.07 -0.52 24.93
N GLY A 23 19.06 0.33 25.18
CA GLY A 23 17.71 0.17 24.63
C GLY A 23 17.68 -0.03 23.11
N ALA A 24 18.46 0.74 22.35
CA ALA A 24 18.59 0.57 20.91
C ALA A 24 19.25 -0.76 20.50
N GLY A 25 20.24 -1.22 21.28
CA GLY A 25 20.91 -2.50 21.05
C GLY A 25 19.95 -3.68 21.27
N LEU A 26 19.16 -3.66 22.34
CA LEU A 26 18.13 -4.68 22.58
C LEU A 26 17.01 -4.60 21.54
N ALA A 27 16.53 -3.40 21.21
CA ALA A 27 15.48 -3.19 20.20
C ALA A 27 15.86 -3.77 18.82
N TYR A 28 17.15 -3.69 18.47
CA TYR A 28 17.68 -4.31 17.25
C TYR A 28 17.84 -5.83 17.38
N ALA A 29 18.40 -6.30 18.49
CA ALA A 29 18.74 -7.71 18.65
C ALA A 29 17.52 -8.61 18.90
N GLU A 30 16.50 -8.12 19.61
CA GLU A 30 15.35 -8.93 20.02
C GLU A 30 14.44 -9.47 18.89
N PRO A 31 14.18 -8.75 17.77
CA PRO A 31 13.42 -9.31 16.66
C PRO A 31 14.22 -10.32 15.83
N HIS A 32 15.56 -10.28 15.89
CA HIS A 32 16.50 -11.19 15.22
C HIS A 32 16.73 -12.43 16.10
N ASP A 33 15.62 -13.11 16.39
CA ASP A 33 15.56 -14.22 17.35
C ASP A 33 16.42 -15.41 16.93
N HIS A 34 16.51 -15.68 15.63
CA HIS A 34 17.34 -16.75 15.10
C HIS A 34 18.83 -16.47 15.31
N GLU A 35 19.26 -15.23 15.07
CA GLU A 35 20.66 -14.82 15.13
C GLU A 35 21.14 -14.58 16.58
N TYR A 36 20.32 -13.91 17.39
CA TYR A 36 20.71 -13.41 18.71
C TYR A 36 19.91 -14.00 19.86
N GLY A 37 18.87 -14.82 19.63
CA GLY A 37 18.01 -15.39 20.67
C GLY A 37 18.80 -16.08 21.80
N ARG A 38 19.86 -16.81 21.45
CA ARG A 38 20.78 -17.46 22.41
C ARG A 38 21.47 -16.50 23.41
N PHE A 39 21.57 -15.21 23.09
CA PHE A 39 22.10 -14.17 23.96
C PHE A 39 20.98 -13.33 24.58
N VAL A 40 19.94 -13.03 23.79
CA VAL A 40 18.80 -12.21 24.21
C VAL A 40 17.97 -12.91 25.28
N HIS A 41 17.59 -14.19 25.12
CA HIS A 41 16.72 -14.87 26.08
C HIS A 41 17.33 -14.97 27.47
N PRO A 42 18.61 -15.42 27.62
CA PRO A 42 19.24 -15.46 28.94
C PRO A 42 19.42 -14.08 29.57
N PHE A 43 19.70 -13.05 28.76
CA PHE A 43 19.80 -11.67 29.23
C PHE A 43 18.46 -11.16 29.78
N ILE A 44 17.38 -11.33 29.02
CA ILE A 44 16.03 -10.92 29.44
C ILE A 44 15.60 -11.67 30.69
N ALA A 45 15.78 -12.99 30.73
CA ALA A 45 15.44 -13.80 31.89
C ALA A 45 16.23 -13.35 33.14
N HIS A 46 17.52 -13.03 33.00
CA HIS A 46 18.33 -12.51 34.10
C HIS A 46 17.80 -11.17 34.60
N GLN A 47 17.50 -10.23 33.69
CA GLN A 47 17.07 -8.89 34.05
C GLN A 47 15.67 -8.88 34.70
N ILE A 48 14.74 -9.70 34.19
CA ILE A 48 13.41 -9.87 34.80
C ILE A 48 13.54 -10.42 36.22
N ASN A 49 14.38 -11.44 36.44
CA ASN A 49 14.62 -11.94 37.78
C ASN A 49 15.22 -10.87 38.71
N ALA A 50 16.16 -10.05 38.21
CA ALA A 50 16.72 -8.95 38.97
C ALA A 50 15.65 -7.91 39.38
N TYR A 51 14.77 -7.52 38.46
CA TYR A 51 13.67 -6.61 38.76
C TYR A 51 12.63 -7.23 39.71
N GLN A 52 12.36 -8.53 39.61
CA GLN A 52 11.46 -9.22 40.52
C GLN A 52 12.01 -9.22 41.95
N HIS A 53 13.30 -9.49 42.10
CA HIS A 53 13.99 -9.42 43.39
C HIS A 53 13.97 -8.00 43.96
N ALA A 54 14.33 -7.00 43.17
CA ALA A 54 14.35 -5.60 43.59
C ALA A 54 12.96 -5.11 44.02
N LYS A 55 11.91 -5.49 43.26
CA LYS A 55 10.52 -5.20 43.59
C LYS A 55 10.11 -5.83 44.93
N ASN A 56 10.39 -7.13 45.11
CA ASN A 56 10.04 -7.84 46.34
C ASN A 56 10.74 -7.25 47.57
N GLU A 57 12.02 -6.89 47.45
CA GLU A 57 12.79 -6.25 48.52
C GLU A 57 12.25 -4.85 48.85
N TYR A 58 11.88 -4.07 47.83
CA TYR A 58 11.30 -2.75 48.00
C TYR A 58 9.94 -2.80 48.70
N GLU A 59 9.04 -3.70 48.28
CA GLU A 59 7.70 -3.84 48.86
C GLU A 59 7.74 -4.36 50.31
N GLN A 60 8.72 -5.22 50.65
CA GLN A 60 8.95 -5.65 52.03
C GLN A 60 9.39 -4.50 52.94
N THR A 61 10.23 -3.60 52.43
CA THR A 61 10.78 -2.47 53.19
C THR A 61 9.88 -1.23 53.14
N ASN A 62 8.96 -1.15 52.17
CA ASN A 62 8.06 -0.03 51.94
C ASN A 62 6.63 -0.53 51.68
N PRO A 63 5.84 -0.88 52.73
CA PRO A 63 4.51 -1.49 52.57
C PRO A 63 3.49 -0.67 51.78
N ASN A 64 3.69 0.65 51.72
CA ASN A 64 2.87 1.59 50.94
C ASN A 64 3.64 2.23 49.77
N GLY A 65 4.89 1.82 49.55
CA GLY A 65 5.70 2.30 48.45
C GLY A 65 5.31 1.58 47.16
N VAL A 66 5.47 2.26 46.02
CA VAL A 66 5.26 1.65 44.71
C VAL A 66 6.63 1.52 44.05
N PHE A 67 7.07 0.27 43.84
CA PHE A 67 8.30 0.00 43.10
C PHE A 67 8.17 0.54 41.67
N ASN A 68 9.17 1.29 41.22
CA ASN A 68 9.17 1.89 39.90
C ASN A 68 10.59 1.94 39.33
N LEU A 69 10.70 1.94 38.00
CA LEU A 69 11.98 2.02 37.29
C LEU A 69 12.21 3.42 36.71
N ASP A 70 13.48 3.76 36.48
CA ASP A 70 13.82 4.98 35.74
C ASP A 70 13.43 4.90 34.26
N GLU A 71 13.55 6.01 33.53
CA GLU A 71 13.14 6.07 32.13
C GLU A 71 13.92 5.09 31.23
N GLN A 72 15.23 4.93 31.43
CA GLN A 72 16.06 4.09 30.58
C GLN A 72 15.75 2.61 30.82
N GLU A 73 15.60 2.21 32.08
CA GLU A 73 15.21 0.87 32.48
C GLU A 73 13.78 0.52 32.05
N ALA A 74 12.84 1.47 32.15
CA ALA A 74 11.47 1.28 31.68
C ALA A 74 11.43 1.08 30.15
N ARG A 75 12.23 1.84 29.39
CA ARG A 75 12.39 1.65 27.93
C ARG A 75 12.99 0.29 27.61
N LEU A 76 13.98 -0.15 28.38
CA LEU A 76 14.56 -1.48 28.21
C LEU A 76 13.50 -2.57 28.44
N CYS A 77 12.70 -2.45 29.51
CA CYS A 77 11.59 -3.35 29.81
C CYS A 77 10.51 -3.37 28.72
N PHE A 78 10.27 -2.25 28.02
CA PHE A 78 9.38 -2.22 26.86
C PHE A 78 9.86 -3.17 25.75
N TYR A 79 11.15 -3.14 25.41
CA TYR A 79 11.71 -4.06 24.41
C TYR A 79 11.77 -5.51 24.91
N MET A 80 11.93 -5.73 26.22
CA MET A 80 11.78 -7.06 26.82
C MET A 80 10.35 -7.59 26.67
N LEU A 81 9.34 -6.77 26.95
CA LEU A 81 7.93 -7.11 26.72
C LEU A 81 7.69 -7.48 25.25
N ARG A 82 8.24 -6.69 24.32
CA ARG A 82 8.14 -6.95 22.87
C ARG A 82 8.70 -8.33 22.52
N ASN A 83 9.86 -8.70 23.08
CA ASN A 83 10.45 -10.02 22.88
C ASN A 83 9.62 -11.16 23.49
N LEU A 84 9.13 -10.99 24.72
CA LEU A 84 8.29 -12.00 25.38
C LEU A 84 7.02 -12.26 24.57
N ILE A 85 6.36 -11.19 24.09
CA ILE A 85 5.17 -11.31 23.24
C ILE A 85 5.45 -12.17 22.00
N ARG A 86 6.61 -11.98 21.33
CA ARG A 86 7.04 -12.80 20.18
C ARG A 86 7.26 -14.27 20.55
N ARG A 87 7.78 -14.55 21.74
CA ARG A 87 8.11 -15.89 22.23
C ARG A 87 6.88 -16.67 22.72
N GLY A 88 5.82 -15.97 23.09
CA GLY A 88 4.56 -16.58 23.54
C GLY A 88 3.73 -17.27 22.46
N VAL A 89 4.23 -17.37 21.23
CA VAL A 89 3.58 -18.08 20.11
C VAL A 89 4.58 -18.94 19.35
N ASP A 90 4.10 -19.94 18.60
CA ASP A 90 4.95 -20.81 17.79
C ASP A 90 5.69 -20.02 16.70
N ARG A 91 7.01 -20.19 16.66
CA ARG A 91 7.92 -19.62 15.65
C ARG A 91 8.41 -20.73 14.73
N GLU A 92 8.92 -20.37 13.56
CA GLU A 92 9.39 -21.33 12.55
C GLU A 92 10.47 -22.29 13.10
N HIS A 93 11.37 -21.77 13.93
CA HIS A 93 12.51 -22.49 14.50
C HIS A 93 12.36 -22.85 15.98
N ALA A 94 11.27 -22.46 16.64
CA ALA A 94 11.08 -22.65 18.09
C ALA A 94 9.60 -22.70 18.50
N ALA A 95 9.25 -23.57 19.44
CA ALA A 95 7.91 -23.63 20.00
C ALA A 95 7.58 -22.39 20.87
N ALA A 96 6.28 -22.16 21.09
CA ALA A 96 5.79 -21.18 22.04
C ALA A 96 6.34 -21.45 23.45
N GLU A 97 6.70 -20.38 24.16
CA GLU A 97 7.15 -20.42 25.53
C GLU A 97 6.04 -19.86 26.45
N ASP A 98 5.89 -20.44 27.65
CA ASP A 98 5.04 -19.84 28.69
C ASP A 98 5.78 -18.66 29.32
N VAL A 99 5.41 -17.46 28.90
CA VAL A 99 6.04 -16.17 29.29
C VAL A 99 5.04 -15.21 29.93
N THR A 100 3.84 -15.72 30.24
CA THR A 100 2.70 -14.90 30.62
C THR A 100 2.90 -14.26 32.00
N ASP A 101 3.57 -14.96 32.92
CA ASP A 101 3.88 -14.43 34.24
C ASP A 101 4.97 -13.34 34.18
N GLU A 102 5.96 -13.49 33.31
CA GLU A 102 6.97 -12.46 33.03
C GLU A 102 6.33 -11.20 32.42
N ILE A 103 5.39 -11.36 31.49
CA ILE A 103 4.63 -10.24 30.92
C ILE A 103 3.83 -9.53 32.02
N ARG A 104 3.09 -10.28 32.86
CA ARG A 104 2.33 -9.71 33.99
C ARG A 104 3.22 -8.98 34.98
N MET A 105 4.39 -9.55 35.29
CA MET A 105 5.37 -8.95 36.18
C MET A 105 5.82 -7.59 35.65
N LEU A 106 6.25 -7.50 34.39
CA LEU A 106 6.72 -6.24 33.80
C LEU A 106 5.59 -5.21 33.69
N LEU A 107 4.37 -5.63 33.30
CA LEU A 107 3.20 -4.75 33.27
C LEU A 107 2.71 -4.30 34.65
N SER A 108 3.16 -4.95 35.74
CA SER A 108 2.88 -4.52 37.11
C SER A 108 3.69 -3.27 37.51
N ILE A 109 4.78 -2.97 36.80
CA ILE A 109 5.63 -1.80 37.05
C ILE A 109 4.99 -0.55 36.41
N PRO A 110 4.72 0.53 37.17
CA PRO A 110 4.00 1.69 36.65
C PRO A 110 4.69 2.39 35.48
N SER A 111 6.01 2.61 35.54
CA SER A 111 6.76 3.28 34.47
C SER A 111 6.74 2.48 33.18
N VAL A 112 6.79 1.15 33.24
CA VAL A 112 6.68 0.27 32.06
C VAL A 112 5.27 0.33 31.47
N ARG A 113 4.24 0.28 32.32
CA ARG A 113 2.83 0.40 31.90
C ARG A 113 2.56 1.72 31.17
N ALA A 114 3.15 2.81 31.65
CA ALA A 114 2.99 4.13 31.05
C ALA A 114 3.53 4.20 29.61
N LEU A 115 4.47 3.32 29.23
CA LEU A 115 5.04 3.27 27.87
C LEU A 115 4.23 2.42 26.90
N CYS A 116 3.35 1.53 27.36
CA CYS A 116 2.72 0.50 26.51
C CYS A 116 1.82 1.05 25.40
N HIS A 117 1.34 2.29 25.52
CA HIS A 117 0.50 2.96 24.52
C HIS A 117 1.26 3.96 23.65
N LEU A 118 2.47 4.33 24.03
CA LEU A 118 3.26 5.38 23.38
C LEU A 118 4.04 4.83 22.17
N PRO A 119 4.38 5.69 21.19
CA PRO A 119 5.28 5.34 20.10
C PRO A 119 6.72 5.30 20.60
N MET A 120 7.17 4.10 20.99
CA MET A 120 8.47 3.90 21.60
C MET A 120 9.59 3.64 20.59
N SER A 121 9.27 2.93 19.51
CA SER A 121 10.17 2.81 18.36
C SER A 121 9.84 3.90 17.33
N ASP A 122 10.87 4.37 16.63
CA ASP A 122 10.74 5.39 15.58
C ASP A 122 9.79 4.94 14.43
N GLU A 123 9.52 3.64 14.35
CA GLU A 123 8.72 3.00 13.29
C GLU A 123 7.37 2.43 13.79
N GLY A 124 7.24 2.05 15.07
CA GLY A 124 6.11 1.23 15.56
C GLY A 124 4.80 1.97 15.85
N GLY A 125 4.83 3.31 15.92
CA GLY A 125 3.64 4.11 16.22
C GLY A 125 3.00 3.79 17.58
N GLU A 126 1.82 4.34 17.84
CA GLU A 126 1.10 4.10 19.10
C GLU A 126 0.66 2.63 19.25
N ASN A 127 0.55 2.15 20.50
CA ASN A 127 0.12 0.79 20.83
C ASN A 127 0.91 -0.36 20.15
N GLU A 128 2.20 -0.14 19.85
CA GLU A 128 3.09 -1.10 19.18
C GLU A 128 3.02 -2.54 19.74
N LEU A 129 3.06 -2.70 21.07
CA LEU A 129 3.01 -4.03 21.71
C LEU A 129 1.68 -4.75 21.47
N LEU A 130 0.56 -4.03 21.48
CA LEU A 130 -0.77 -4.60 21.25
C LEU A 130 -0.92 -4.99 19.79
N ARG A 131 -0.48 -4.13 18.87
CA ARG A 131 -0.44 -4.39 17.42
C ARG A 131 0.35 -5.66 17.13
N LEU A 132 1.55 -5.77 17.71
CA LEU A 132 2.38 -6.96 17.62
C LEU A 132 1.66 -8.20 18.12
N ALA A 133 1.10 -8.15 19.33
CA ALA A 133 0.41 -9.30 19.94
C ALA A 133 -0.77 -9.79 19.09
N ILE A 134 -1.59 -8.88 18.56
CA ILE A 134 -2.71 -9.21 17.67
C ILE A 134 -2.18 -9.84 16.37
N ARG A 135 -1.20 -9.21 15.73
CA ARG A 135 -0.63 -9.64 14.43
C ARG A 135 -0.10 -11.08 14.47
N ILE A 136 0.59 -11.45 15.54
CA ILE A 136 1.17 -12.80 15.70
C ILE A 136 0.21 -13.81 16.35
N GLY A 137 -0.98 -13.36 16.76
CA GLY A 137 -2.00 -14.20 17.39
C GLY A 137 -1.76 -14.52 18.87
N ASN A 138 -0.98 -13.70 19.58
CA ASN A 138 -0.75 -13.88 21.02
C ASN A 138 -1.96 -13.36 21.83
N GLN A 139 -3.01 -14.17 21.94
CA GLN A 139 -4.26 -13.81 22.59
C GLN A 139 -4.10 -13.43 24.06
N GLU A 140 -3.19 -14.11 24.78
CA GLU A 140 -2.93 -13.83 26.20
C GLU A 140 -2.30 -12.44 26.38
N ALA A 141 -1.26 -12.12 25.60
CA ALA A 141 -0.64 -10.81 25.62
C ALA A 141 -1.61 -9.70 25.19
N SER A 142 -2.38 -9.91 24.12
CA SER A 142 -3.41 -8.97 23.69
C SER A 142 -4.42 -8.70 24.80
N SER A 143 -4.87 -9.74 25.49
CA SER A 143 -5.82 -9.63 26.60
C SER A 143 -5.23 -8.85 27.79
N LEU A 144 -3.96 -9.09 28.14
CA LEU A 144 -3.27 -8.35 29.20
C LEU A 144 -3.07 -6.88 28.86
N LEU A 145 -2.69 -6.57 27.61
CA LEU A 145 -2.50 -5.20 27.15
C LEU A 145 -3.81 -4.42 27.10
N LEU A 146 -4.92 -5.04 26.65
CA LEU A 146 -6.25 -4.41 26.61
C LEU A 146 -6.88 -4.18 27.99
N GLN A 147 -6.32 -4.76 29.05
CA GLN A 147 -6.70 -4.42 30.43
C GLN A 147 -6.16 -3.06 30.86
N LEU A 148 -5.15 -2.52 30.16
CA LEU A 148 -4.60 -1.20 30.45
C LEU A 148 -5.53 -0.11 29.86
N PRO A 149 -6.06 0.81 30.68
CA PRO A 149 -7.00 1.83 30.20
C PRO A 149 -6.46 2.70 29.08
N GLU A 150 -5.19 3.12 29.16
CA GLU A 150 -4.58 3.98 28.14
C GLU A 150 -4.38 3.26 26.80
N VAL A 151 -3.98 1.99 26.84
CA VAL A 151 -3.87 1.15 25.63
C VAL A 151 -5.24 0.99 24.99
N ARG A 152 -6.28 0.71 25.79
CA ARG A 152 -7.66 0.59 25.30
C ARG A 152 -8.18 1.90 24.72
N ARG A 153 -7.93 3.03 25.38
CA ARG A 153 -8.36 4.35 24.91
C ARG A 153 -7.77 4.69 23.54
N VAL A 154 -6.47 4.50 23.37
CA VAL A 154 -5.81 4.66 22.06
C VAL A 154 -6.39 3.65 21.06
N ALA A 155 -6.69 2.43 21.50
CA ALA A 155 -7.25 1.40 20.64
C ALA A 155 -8.66 1.71 20.14
N GLU A 156 -9.49 2.35 20.96
CA GLU A 156 -10.85 2.77 20.62
C GLU A 156 -10.88 4.04 19.75
N GLN A 157 -9.89 4.94 19.91
CA GLN A 157 -9.81 6.21 19.16
C GLN A 157 -9.42 6.01 17.71
N HIS A 158 -8.65 4.97 17.42
CA HIS A 158 -8.20 4.66 16.09
C HIS A 158 -8.74 3.31 15.65
N ASN A 159 -9.51 3.27 14.55
CA ASN A 159 -9.86 2.03 13.85
C ASN A 159 -8.63 1.25 13.29
N PHE A 160 -7.41 1.46 13.81
CA PHE A 160 -6.19 0.75 13.42
C PHE A 160 -6.34 -0.77 13.54
N TYR A 161 -7.13 -1.25 14.51
CA TYR A 161 -7.32 -2.68 14.80
C TYR A 161 -8.28 -3.39 13.84
N GLU A 162 -9.08 -2.65 13.08
CA GLU A 162 -9.88 -3.20 11.96
C GLU A 162 -9.00 -3.54 10.74
N ASN A 163 -7.76 -3.08 10.68
CA ASN A 163 -6.82 -3.46 9.61
C ASN A 163 -5.89 -4.59 10.03
N GLU A 164 -5.52 -4.65 11.32
CA GLU A 164 -4.55 -5.63 11.83
C GLU A 164 -5.19 -6.84 12.52
N GLY A 165 -6.38 -6.68 13.10
CA GLY A 165 -7.18 -7.77 13.69
C GLY A 165 -8.13 -8.45 12.71
N ASP A 166 -8.53 -7.76 11.62
CA ASP A 166 -9.61 -8.25 10.77
C ASP A 166 -9.17 -9.21 9.65
N GLY A 167 -7.89 -9.57 9.58
CA GLY A 167 -7.35 -10.31 8.43
C GLY A 167 -7.49 -9.56 7.09
N THR A 168 -7.88 -8.28 7.14
CA THR A 168 -8.05 -7.34 6.01
C THR A 168 -6.73 -6.86 5.42
N LEU A 169 -5.63 -7.46 5.87
CA LEU A 169 -4.28 -7.24 5.37
C LEU A 169 -4.26 -7.42 3.85
N ASP A 170 -4.27 -6.31 3.12
CA ASP A 170 -3.76 -6.31 1.76
C ASP A 170 -2.29 -6.69 1.87
N LEU A 171 -1.99 -7.96 1.59
CA LEU A 171 -0.64 -8.49 1.58
C LEU A 171 0.28 -7.66 0.69
N ARG A 172 -0.26 -6.94 -0.32
CA ARG A 172 0.51 -5.98 -1.14
C ARG A 172 0.81 -4.68 -0.40
N GLN A 173 -0.11 -4.15 0.40
CA GLN A 173 0.11 -2.94 1.20
C GLN A 173 1.10 -3.18 2.34
N MET A 174 1.01 -4.33 3.03
CA MET A 174 2.03 -4.76 3.99
C MET A 174 3.37 -5.12 3.31
N ALA A 175 3.35 -5.58 2.06
CA ALA A 175 4.56 -5.91 1.31
C ALA A 175 5.42 -4.69 0.98
N GLN A 176 4.83 -3.50 1.03
CA GLN A 176 5.50 -2.22 0.79
C GLN A 176 5.97 -1.55 2.09
N ASP A 177 5.55 -2.06 3.26
CA ASP A 177 5.93 -1.51 4.56
C ASP A 177 7.26 -2.12 5.04
N LYS A 178 8.25 -1.26 5.32
CA LYS A 178 9.59 -1.66 5.77
C LYS A 178 9.55 -2.29 7.16
N GLU A 179 8.60 -1.89 8.02
CA GLU A 179 8.44 -2.45 9.36
C GLU A 179 8.05 -3.94 9.31
N SER A 180 7.30 -4.34 8.27
CA SER A 180 6.85 -5.72 8.06
C SER A 180 7.97 -6.67 7.64
N SER A 181 9.14 -6.15 7.25
CA SER A 181 10.30 -6.96 6.89
C SER A 181 11.03 -7.55 8.10
N MET A 182 10.77 -7.08 9.33
CA MET A 182 11.40 -7.54 10.58
C MET A 182 10.50 -8.43 11.46
N VAL A 183 9.35 -8.88 10.96
CA VAL A 183 8.29 -9.50 11.78
C VAL A 183 8.03 -10.95 11.38
N ALA A 184 7.71 -11.81 12.36
CA ALA A 184 7.27 -13.18 12.13
C ALA A 184 5.99 -13.23 11.28
N LEU A 185 5.79 -14.32 10.53
CA LEU A 185 4.58 -14.54 9.73
C LEU A 185 3.31 -14.38 10.58
N SER A 186 2.30 -13.68 10.05
CA SER A 186 0.99 -13.60 10.68
C SER A 186 0.32 -14.99 10.76
N VAL A 187 -0.76 -15.10 11.54
CA VAL A 187 -1.56 -16.35 11.60
C VAL A 187 -2.05 -16.77 10.22
N SER A 188 -2.58 -15.84 9.42
CA SER A 188 -3.07 -16.11 8.07
C SER A 188 -1.95 -16.50 7.11
N GLU A 189 -0.77 -15.88 7.23
CA GLU A 189 0.39 -16.21 6.41
C GLU A 189 0.93 -17.62 6.72
N ARG A 190 1.02 -18.00 8.00
CA ARG A 190 1.41 -19.37 8.41
C ARG A 190 0.44 -20.42 7.85
N GLU A 191 -0.86 -20.15 7.89
CA GLU A 191 -1.88 -21.04 7.37
C GLU A 191 -1.78 -21.21 5.84
N VAL A 192 -1.54 -20.12 5.10
CA VAL A 192 -1.28 -20.19 3.65
C VAL A 192 -0.04 -21.04 3.35
N VAL A 193 1.05 -20.86 4.10
CA VAL A 193 2.26 -21.70 3.97
C VAL A 193 1.96 -23.17 4.24
N ASN A 194 1.16 -23.47 5.27
CA ASN A 194 0.75 -24.84 5.58
C ASN A 194 -0.10 -25.45 4.48
N GLN A 195 -1.04 -24.70 3.88
CA GLN A 195 -1.86 -25.17 2.76
C GLN A 195 -1.01 -25.51 1.54
N LEU A 196 -0.02 -24.67 1.21
CA LEU A 196 0.93 -24.96 0.12
C LEU A 196 1.79 -26.17 0.42
N LYS A 197 2.27 -26.28 1.67
CA LYS A 197 3.03 -27.44 2.11
C LYS A 197 2.21 -28.71 1.89
N GLN A 198 0.96 -28.75 2.34
CA GLN A 198 0.07 -29.88 2.11
C GLN A 198 -0.17 -30.16 0.61
N HIS A 199 -0.36 -29.11 -0.19
CA HIS A 199 -0.64 -29.24 -1.62
C HIS A 199 0.56 -29.73 -2.43
N TYR A 200 1.74 -29.15 -2.19
CA TYR A 200 2.95 -29.38 -3.00
C TYR A 200 3.89 -30.43 -2.45
N GLN A 201 3.69 -30.94 -1.22
CA GLN A 201 4.56 -31.99 -0.67
C GLN A 201 4.61 -33.24 -1.56
N GLY A 202 3.49 -33.61 -2.20
CA GLY A 202 3.45 -34.70 -3.18
C GLY A 202 4.39 -34.46 -4.36
N LYS A 203 4.28 -33.30 -5.01
CA LYS A 203 5.16 -32.89 -6.13
C LYS A 203 6.64 -32.83 -5.71
N ILE A 204 6.95 -32.39 -4.48
CA ILE A 204 8.33 -32.41 -3.94
C ILE A 204 8.85 -33.85 -3.84
N ASN A 205 8.04 -34.78 -3.34
CA ASN A 205 8.42 -36.18 -3.22
C ASN A 205 8.62 -36.83 -4.61
N GLU A 206 7.75 -36.51 -5.57
CA GLU A 206 7.85 -36.98 -6.96
C GLU A 206 9.13 -36.50 -7.66
N LEU A 207 9.58 -35.28 -7.38
CA LEU A 207 10.84 -34.75 -7.89
C LEU A 207 12.09 -35.40 -7.24
N GLY A 208 11.93 -36.25 -6.22
CA GLY A 208 13.03 -36.87 -5.47
C GLY A 208 13.44 -36.10 -4.21
N GLY A 209 12.56 -35.25 -3.68
CA GLY A 209 12.74 -34.50 -2.44
C GLY A 209 13.28 -33.08 -2.63
N HIS A 210 13.45 -32.36 -1.51
CA HIS A 210 13.87 -30.95 -1.50
C HIS A 210 15.21 -30.67 -2.20
N THR A 211 16.15 -31.61 -2.18
CA THR A 211 17.44 -31.46 -2.88
C THR A 211 17.26 -31.38 -4.39
N GLN A 212 16.41 -32.23 -4.96
CA GLN A 212 16.18 -32.28 -6.41
C GLN A 212 15.27 -31.16 -6.89
N ALA A 213 14.27 -30.77 -6.08
CA ALA A 213 13.48 -29.57 -6.32
C ALA A 213 14.38 -28.32 -6.38
N PHE A 214 15.34 -28.22 -5.46
CA PHE A 214 16.28 -27.10 -5.42
C PHE A 214 17.25 -27.10 -6.62
N ALA A 215 17.75 -28.27 -7.02
CA ALA A 215 18.56 -28.42 -8.22
C ALA A 215 17.78 -28.02 -9.49
N SER A 216 16.49 -28.37 -9.56
CA SER A 216 15.61 -28.00 -10.67
C SER A 216 15.43 -26.49 -10.77
N LEU A 217 15.24 -25.80 -9.64
CA LEU A 217 15.22 -24.33 -9.59
C LEU A 217 16.54 -23.73 -10.10
N LYS A 218 17.69 -24.22 -9.65
CA LYS A 218 18.99 -23.72 -10.12
C LYS A 218 19.17 -23.90 -11.63
N ASN A 219 18.75 -25.05 -12.17
CA ASN A 219 18.79 -25.31 -13.60
C ASN A 219 17.86 -24.38 -14.39
N GLU A 220 16.67 -24.08 -13.86
CA GLU A 220 15.74 -23.14 -14.48
C GLU A 220 16.33 -21.71 -14.53
N LEU A 221 16.97 -21.26 -13.44
CA LEU A 221 17.65 -19.97 -13.40
C LEU A 221 18.81 -19.90 -14.42
N LYS A 222 19.59 -20.98 -14.54
CA LYS A 222 20.66 -21.09 -15.55
C LYS A 222 20.11 -21.01 -16.97
N LYS A 223 19.08 -21.79 -17.30
CA LYS A 223 18.42 -21.76 -18.62
C LYS A 223 17.91 -20.36 -18.97
N ARG A 224 17.30 -19.66 -18.01
CA ARG A 224 16.79 -18.30 -18.21
C ARG A 224 17.91 -17.29 -18.48
N TYR A 225 19.05 -17.43 -17.82
CA TYR A 225 20.22 -16.59 -18.12
C TYR A 225 20.79 -16.92 -19.50
N GLU A 226 21.00 -18.20 -19.83
CA GLU A 226 21.56 -18.62 -21.12
C GLU A 226 20.68 -18.21 -22.31
N ALA A 227 19.36 -18.15 -22.11
CA ALA A 227 18.42 -17.65 -23.12
C ALA A 227 18.52 -16.13 -23.36
N ASN A 228 18.95 -15.35 -22.36
CA ASN A 228 19.08 -13.90 -22.46
C ASN A 228 20.28 -13.40 -21.62
N PRO A 229 21.52 -13.70 -22.00
CA PRO A 229 22.68 -13.39 -21.19
C PRO A 229 22.89 -11.88 -21.11
N THR A 230 23.39 -11.41 -19.97
CA THR A 230 23.76 -10.00 -19.82
C THR A 230 24.98 -9.68 -20.69
N THR A 231 25.08 -8.44 -21.15
CA THR A 231 26.11 -8.03 -22.13
C THR A 231 26.88 -6.80 -21.66
N LEU A 232 28.15 -6.73 -22.05
CA LEU A 232 29.03 -5.60 -21.81
C LEU A 232 29.42 -4.93 -23.14
N GLU A 233 29.27 -3.61 -23.23
CA GLU A 233 29.84 -2.85 -24.35
C GLU A 233 31.34 -2.64 -24.14
N LEU A 234 32.15 -3.14 -25.08
CA LEU A 234 33.59 -2.97 -25.11
C LEU A 234 33.97 -2.06 -26.27
N VAL A 235 34.95 -1.19 -26.04
CA VAL A 235 35.56 -0.35 -27.07
C VAL A 235 36.97 -0.89 -27.33
N ASP A 236 37.25 -1.26 -28.58
CA ASP A 236 38.57 -1.73 -28.94
C ASP A 236 39.59 -0.58 -29.04
N ARG A 237 40.86 -0.91 -29.28
CA ARG A 237 41.95 0.06 -29.43
C ARG A 237 41.78 1.04 -30.61
N TYR A 238 40.81 0.79 -31.50
CA TYR A 238 40.49 1.61 -32.66
C TYR A 238 39.20 2.42 -32.47
N GLY A 239 38.60 2.39 -31.28
CA GLY A 239 37.36 3.11 -30.97
C GLY A 239 36.10 2.40 -31.45
N LYS A 240 36.18 1.14 -31.94
CA LYS A 240 35.02 0.38 -32.40
C LYS A 240 34.35 -0.31 -31.22
N LYS A 241 33.05 -0.06 -31.08
CA LYS A 241 32.18 -0.74 -30.10
C LYS A 241 31.89 -2.16 -30.55
N HIS A 242 31.99 -3.11 -29.63
CA HIS A 242 31.46 -4.47 -29.77
C HIS A 242 30.82 -4.92 -28.46
N THR A 243 29.85 -5.83 -28.58
CA THR A 243 29.09 -6.35 -27.45
C THR A 243 29.68 -7.70 -27.06
N GLN A 244 30.12 -7.83 -25.80
CA GLN A 244 30.61 -9.07 -25.22
C GLN A 244 29.50 -9.67 -24.35
N MET A 245 29.08 -10.90 -24.64
CA MET A 245 28.22 -11.66 -23.73
C MET A 245 29.01 -12.03 -22.49
N LEU A 246 28.44 -11.79 -21.32
CA LEU A 246 29.05 -12.21 -20.07
C LEU A 246 28.78 -13.72 -19.85
N PRO A 247 29.76 -14.49 -19.39
CA PRO A 247 29.60 -15.92 -19.14
C PRO A 247 28.70 -16.21 -17.93
N PHE A 248 28.17 -17.42 -17.82
CA PHE A 248 27.38 -17.77 -16.63
C PHE A 248 28.29 -18.12 -15.43
N GLU A 249 29.36 -18.88 -15.68
CA GLU A 249 30.22 -19.45 -14.63
C GLU A 249 31.30 -18.46 -14.17
N TRP A 250 31.69 -18.56 -12.89
CA TRP A 250 32.68 -17.66 -12.30
C TRP A 250 34.07 -17.79 -12.94
N ASP A 251 34.50 -19.02 -13.21
CA ASP A 251 35.83 -19.29 -13.73
C ASP A 251 36.00 -18.71 -15.14
N GLU A 252 34.95 -18.79 -15.96
CA GLU A 252 34.90 -18.15 -17.28
C GLU A 252 34.94 -16.62 -17.15
N PHE A 253 34.25 -16.05 -16.14
CA PHE A 253 34.32 -14.62 -15.87
C PHE A 253 35.71 -14.16 -15.39
N GLN A 254 36.41 -14.98 -14.59
CA GLN A 254 37.80 -14.66 -14.19
C GLN A 254 38.75 -14.66 -15.39
N GLN A 255 38.57 -15.57 -16.35
CA GLN A 255 39.33 -15.54 -17.60
C GLN A 255 39.02 -14.26 -18.41
N LEU A 256 37.75 -13.86 -18.50
CA LEU A 256 37.35 -12.63 -19.18
C LEU A 256 37.97 -11.39 -18.50
N LYS A 257 38.02 -11.37 -17.16
CA LYS A 257 38.53 -10.25 -16.35
C LYS A 257 39.97 -9.86 -16.70
N GLU A 258 40.82 -10.81 -17.09
CA GLU A 258 42.21 -10.52 -17.49
C GLU A 258 42.31 -9.51 -18.66
N GLY A 259 41.27 -9.46 -19.51
CA GLY A 259 41.16 -8.54 -20.63
C GLY A 259 40.37 -7.26 -20.37
N LEU A 260 39.79 -7.07 -19.18
CA LEU A 260 38.94 -5.93 -18.85
C LEU A 260 39.70 -4.81 -18.14
N SER A 261 39.41 -3.56 -18.50
CA SER A 261 39.79 -2.41 -17.68
C SER A 261 39.04 -2.43 -16.33
N LYS A 262 39.51 -1.66 -15.34
CA LYS A 262 38.81 -1.54 -14.04
C LYS A 262 37.36 -1.07 -14.20
N GLU A 263 37.11 -0.15 -15.12
CA GLU A 263 35.77 0.38 -15.40
C GLU A 263 34.89 -0.64 -16.11
N GLN A 264 35.45 -1.38 -17.08
CA GLN A 264 34.74 -2.47 -17.77
C GLN A 264 34.40 -3.62 -16.81
N TYR A 265 35.32 -3.96 -15.91
CA TYR A 265 35.08 -4.95 -14.86
C TYR A 265 33.95 -4.51 -13.92
N LYS A 266 33.97 -3.25 -13.48
CA LYS A 266 32.88 -2.68 -12.67
C LYS A 266 31.54 -2.74 -13.42
N ASN A 267 31.51 -2.37 -14.69
CA ASN A 267 30.29 -2.44 -15.51
C ASN A 267 29.82 -3.88 -15.73
N ALA A 268 30.73 -4.85 -15.84
CA ALA A 268 30.38 -6.26 -15.91
C ALA A 268 29.70 -6.74 -14.62
N LEU A 269 30.26 -6.37 -13.45
CA LEU A 269 29.64 -6.67 -12.15
C LEU A 269 28.26 -6.04 -12.01
N ILE A 270 28.09 -4.78 -12.45
CA ILE A 270 26.78 -4.12 -12.48
C ILE A 270 25.79 -4.88 -13.37
N ALA A 271 26.22 -5.30 -14.57
CA ALA A 271 25.40 -6.03 -15.52
C ALA A 271 24.96 -7.40 -14.96
N TYR A 272 25.84 -8.12 -14.25
CA TYR A 272 25.49 -9.34 -13.53
C TYR A 272 24.56 -9.09 -12.36
N HIS A 273 24.80 -8.02 -11.60
CA HIS A 273 23.98 -7.65 -10.44
C HIS A 273 22.56 -7.29 -10.86
N GLN A 274 22.39 -6.61 -12.00
CA GLN A 274 21.10 -6.23 -12.56
C GLN A 274 20.30 -7.41 -13.10
N HIS A 275 20.97 -8.45 -13.60
CA HIS A 275 20.31 -9.61 -14.20
C HIS A 275 19.67 -10.53 -13.16
N GLU A 276 18.34 -10.51 -13.07
CA GLU A 276 17.57 -11.16 -11.99
C GLU A 276 17.85 -12.68 -11.88
N ALA A 277 17.85 -13.42 -12.99
CA ALA A 277 18.08 -14.87 -12.94
C ALA A 277 19.49 -15.25 -12.44
N HIS A 278 20.51 -14.45 -12.80
CA HIS A 278 21.89 -14.71 -12.38
C HIS A 278 22.06 -14.35 -10.91
N THR A 279 21.57 -13.17 -10.50
CA THR A 279 21.58 -12.77 -9.08
C THR A 279 20.82 -13.77 -8.19
N ALA A 280 19.65 -14.25 -8.61
CA ALA A 280 18.93 -15.30 -7.90
C ALA A 280 19.74 -16.60 -7.81
N TYR A 281 20.42 -17.00 -8.90
CA TYR A 281 21.28 -18.18 -8.89
C TYR A 281 22.47 -18.04 -7.94
N ARG A 282 23.12 -16.86 -7.93
CA ARG A 282 24.24 -16.56 -7.02
C ARG A 282 23.81 -16.58 -5.56
N TYR A 283 22.64 -16.03 -5.23
CA TYR A 283 22.05 -16.12 -3.89
C TYR A 283 21.91 -17.58 -3.42
N LEU A 284 21.49 -18.48 -4.32
CA LEU A 284 21.30 -19.92 -4.07
C LEU A 284 22.57 -20.77 -4.28
N SER A 285 23.75 -20.16 -4.37
CA SER A 285 25.01 -20.86 -4.63
C SER A 285 25.89 -20.98 -3.39
N LYS A 286 26.51 -22.14 -3.24
CA LYS A 286 27.42 -22.51 -2.15
C LYS A 286 28.65 -23.19 -2.74
N PRO A 287 29.83 -22.55 -2.74
CA PRO A 287 30.06 -21.15 -2.36
C PRO A 287 29.46 -20.15 -3.36
N ASN A 288 29.34 -18.87 -2.97
CA ASN A 288 29.06 -17.75 -3.88
C ASN A 288 30.34 -16.90 -4.03
N PRO A 289 31.08 -17.02 -5.14
CA PRO A 289 32.31 -16.25 -5.34
C PRO A 289 32.08 -14.77 -5.71
N TRP A 290 30.84 -14.34 -5.94
CA TRP A 290 30.49 -12.93 -6.16
C TRP A 290 30.09 -12.19 -4.88
N MET A 291 30.19 -12.84 -3.71
CA MET A 291 29.81 -12.24 -2.43
C MET A 291 30.71 -11.05 -2.07
N ALA A 292 30.12 -9.99 -1.52
CA ALA A 292 30.89 -8.85 -1.03
C ALA A 292 31.68 -9.20 0.25
N ASP A 293 32.90 -8.65 0.37
CA ASP A 293 33.78 -8.86 1.53
C ASP A 293 33.19 -8.33 2.85
N ASN A 294 32.31 -7.34 2.76
CA ASN A 294 31.60 -6.71 3.88
C ASN A 294 30.14 -7.19 4.02
N ALA A 295 29.72 -8.26 3.33
CA ALA A 295 28.38 -8.80 3.48
C ALA A 295 28.14 -9.33 4.91
N SER A 296 27.04 -8.89 5.54
CA SER A 296 26.73 -9.17 6.95
C SER A 296 26.02 -10.52 7.17
N TYR A 297 25.16 -10.94 6.24
CA TYR A 297 24.29 -12.11 6.41
C TYR A 297 24.79 -13.32 5.59
N VAL A 298 25.97 -13.81 5.95
CA VAL A 298 26.68 -14.84 5.19
C VAL A 298 27.34 -15.89 6.08
N TYR A 299 27.44 -17.10 5.55
CA TYR A 299 28.26 -18.16 6.10
C TYR A 299 29.62 -18.22 5.42
N VAL A 300 30.63 -18.68 6.16
CA VAL A 300 31.96 -18.99 5.62
C VAL A 300 31.95 -20.42 5.09
N TYR A 301 32.47 -20.62 3.88
CA TYR A 301 32.56 -21.94 3.26
C TYR A 301 33.76 -22.71 3.82
N ASP A 302 33.50 -23.91 4.35
CA ASP A 302 34.55 -24.85 4.73
C ASP A 302 34.92 -25.72 3.53
N ASN A 303 36.22 -25.91 3.29
CA ASN A 303 36.68 -26.84 2.26
C ASN A 303 36.41 -28.30 2.66
N GLU A 304 36.73 -29.24 1.77
CA GLU A 304 36.53 -30.69 2.00
C GLU A 304 37.28 -31.23 3.24
N GLN A 305 38.28 -30.50 3.74
CA GLN A 305 39.02 -30.83 4.96
C GLN A 305 38.48 -30.13 6.22
N GLY A 306 37.34 -29.42 6.12
CA GLY A 306 36.73 -28.68 7.23
C GLY A 306 37.48 -27.40 7.61
N GLN A 307 38.31 -26.86 6.72
CA GLN A 307 39.04 -25.61 6.96
C GLN A 307 38.28 -24.44 6.35
N GLN A 308 38.13 -23.37 7.13
CA GLN A 308 37.49 -22.13 6.68
C GLN A 308 38.26 -21.52 5.51
N THR A 309 37.54 -21.18 4.45
CA THR A 309 38.06 -20.48 3.28
C THR A 309 37.70 -18.99 3.31
N ALA A 310 38.23 -18.21 2.36
CA ALA A 310 37.77 -16.84 2.15
C ALA A 310 36.39 -16.77 1.47
N LEU A 311 35.89 -17.88 0.92
CA LEU A 311 34.62 -17.92 0.19
C LEU A 311 33.45 -17.90 1.17
N ARG A 312 32.39 -17.20 0.76
CA ARG A 312 31.17 -17.02 1.55
C ARG A 312 29.94 -17.41 0.74
N TYR A 313 28.82 -17.61 1.42
CA TYR A 313 27.52 -17.88 0.78
C TYR A 313 26.39 -17.35 1.68
N SER A 314 25.21 -17.13 1.10
CA SER A 314 24.07 -16.61 1.86
C SER A 314 23.45 -17.67 2.77
N THR A 315 22.58 -17.25 3.69
CA THR A 315 21.88 -18.14 4.64
C THR A 315 20.69 -18.91 4.02
N PHE A 316 20.62 -19.04 2.69
CA PHE A 316 19.48 -19.63 1.97
C PHE A 316 19.12 -21.06 2.40
N GLU A 317 20.07 -21.83 2.95
CA GLU A 317 19.85 -23.23 3.34
C GLU A 317 18.75 -23.39 4.39
N GLU A 318 18.59 -22.40 5.28
CA GLU A 318 17.52 -22.36 6.29
C GLU A 318 16.13 -22.29 5.65
N TYR A 319 16.04 -21.70 4.46
CA TYR A 319 14.80 -21.48 3.72
C TYR A 319 14.59 -22.46 2.58
N GLN A 320 15.48 -23.42 2.38
CA GLN A 320 15.47 -24.27 1.19
C GLN A 320 14.12 -24.98 1.02
N ALA A 321 13.50 -25.43 2.11
CA ALA A 321 12.18 -26.05 2.06
C ALA A 321 11.10 -25.09 1.55
N LEU A 322 11.10 -23.84 2.05
CA LEU A 322 10.13 -22.83 1.67
C LEU A 322 10.36 -22.29 0.26
N ILE A 323 11.61 -22.05 -0.12
CA ILE A 323 12.02 -21.67 -1.50
C ILE A 323 11.51 -22.71 -2.50
N ASN A 324 11.66 -24.00 -2.19
CA ASN A 324 11.16 -25.08 -3.05
C ASN A 324 9.64 -25.08 -3.18
N LEU A 325 8.92 -24.90 -2.06
CA LEU A 325 7.45 -24.82 -2.08
C LEU A 325 6.98 -23.65 -2.95
N PHE A 326 7.58 -22.48 -2.80
CA PHE A 326 7.20 -21.29 -3.55
C PHE A 326 7.64 -21.34 -5.01
N TYR A 327 8.77 -21.99 -5.31
CA TYR A 327 9.16 -22.29 -6.68
C TYR A 327 8.10 -23.15 -7.38
N LEU A 328 7.68 -24.25 -6.76
CA LEU A 328 6.64 -25.10 -7.33
C LEU A 328 5.32 -24.35 -7.51
N ALA A 329 4.92 -23.54 -6.53
CA ALA A 329 3.72 -22.72 -6.65
C ALA A 329 3.82 -21.69 -7.79
N ALA A 330 4.93 -20.97 -7.91
CA ALA A 330 5.10 -19.96 -8.95
C ALA A 330 5.13 -20.56 -10.37
N PHE A 331 5.60 -21.80 -10.49
CA PHE A 331 5.76 -22.51 -11.76
C PHE A 331 4.62 -23.49 -12.06
N ASP A 332 3.63 -23.65 -11.17
CA ASP A 332 2.52 -24.56 -11.39
C ASP A 332 1.64 -24.09 -12.55
N GLU A 333 1.71 -24.81 -13.68
CA GLU A 333 0.95 -24.54 -14.89
C GLU A 333 -0.52 -24.99 -14.77
N GLU A 334 -0.82 -25.88 -13.83
CA GLU A 334 -2.17 -26.38 -13.55
C GLU A 334 -2.95 -25.40 -12.67
N ALA A 335 -2.24 -24.59 -11.87
CA ALA A 335 -2.85 -23.54 -11.05
C ALA A 335 -3.13 -22.28 -11.91
N PRO A 336 -4.39 -21.84 -12.07
CA PRO A 336 -4.67 -20.62 -12.82
C PRO A 336 -4.12 -19.39 -12.09
N ALA A 337 -3.57 -18.46 -12.87
CA ALA A 337 -3.18 -17.16 -12.34
C ALA A 337 -4.42 -16.29 -12.06
N ILE A 338 -4.45 -15.62 -10.92
CA ILE A 338 -5.55 -14.77 -10.46
C ILE A 338 -5.13 -13.30 -10.34
N ASP A 339 -6.07 -12.41 -10.03
CA ASP A 339 -5.82 -10.98 -9.72
C ASP A 339 -5.04 -10.20 -10.79
N GLY A 340 -5.27 -10.54 -12.06
CA GLY A 340 -4.63 -9.90 -13.21
C GLY A 340 -3.21 -10.38 -13.52
N TYR A 341 -2.69 -11.38 -12.78
CA TYR A 341 -1.42 -12.01 -13.11
C TYR A 341 -1.54 -13.00 -14.26
N THR A 342 -0.43 -13.23 -14.95
CA THR A 342 -0.23 -14.33 -15.89
C THR A 342 0.69 -15.38 -15.28
N LEU A 343 0.74 -16.59 -15.85
CA LEU A 343 1.69 -17.63 -15.44
C LEU A 343 3.14 -17.14 -15.54
N GLU A 344 3.53 -16.53 -16.67
CA GLU A 344 4.87 -15.94 -16.82
C GLU A 344 5.10 -14.75 -15.88
N GLY A 345 4.05 -14.00 -15.55
CA GLY A 345 4.08 -12.97 -14.52
C GLY A 345 4.45 -13.54 -13.14
N ARG A 346 3.88 -14.69 -12.74
CA ARG A 346 4.22 -15.39 -11.49
C ARG A 346 5.66 -15.88 -11.49
N LYS A 347 6.09 -16.58 -12.56
CA LYS A 347 7.48 -17.08 -12.69
C LYS A 347 8.50 -15.93 -12.62
N THR A 348 8.22 -14.82 -13.31
CA THR A 348 9.07 -13.62 -13.30
C THR A 348 9.11 -12.96 -11.92
N LEU A 349 7.96 -12.82 -11.27
CA LEU A 349 7.87 -12.26 -9.92
C LEU A 349 8.67 -13.10 -8.93
N PHE A 350 8.57 -14.43 -9.00
CA PHE A 350 9.33 -15.33 -8.13
C PHE A 350 10.84 -15.09 -8.24
N ILE A 351 11.37 -15.13 -9.47
CA ILE A 351 12.81 -14.93 -9.73
C ILE A 351 13.25 -13.54 -9.28
N LYS A 352 12.45 -12.51 -9.58
CA LYS A 352 12.72 -11.14 -9.16
C LYS A 352 12.83 -11.03 -7.63
N GLN A 353 11.93 -11.67 -6.89
CA GLN A 353 11.98 -11.64 -5.43
C GLN A 353 13.21 -12.37 -4.88
N ILE A 354 13.56 -13.55 -5.41
CA ILE A 354 14.81 -14.24 -5.02
C ILE A 354 16.04 -13.38 -5.34
N ALA A 355 16.07 -12.72 -6.50
CA ALA A 355 17.14 -11.81 -6.84
C ALA A 355 17.23 -10.67 -5.82
N LEU A 356 16.11 -10.03 -5.47
CA LEU A 356 16.06 -8.95 -4.47
C LEU A 356 16.44 -9.40 -3.05
N ILE A 357 16.33 -10.70 -2.73
CA ILE A 357 16.89 -11.23 -1.48
C ILE A 357 18.42 -11.18 -1.53
N GLY A 358 19.03 -11.52 -2.68
CA GLY A 358 20.49 -11.47 -2.88
C GLY A 358 21.10 -10.06 -3.04
N ARG A 359 20.26 -9.04 -3.28
CA ARG A 359 20.61 -7.62 -3.37
C ARG A 359 19.59 -6.77 -2.59
N ALA A 360 19.70 -6.81 -1.26
CA ALA A 360 18.65 -6.33 -0.35
C ALA A 360 18.32 -4.85 -0.52
N HIS A 361 19.26 -4.05 -1.02
CA HIS A 361 19.23 -2.59 -0.96
C HIS A 361 19.21 -1.92 -2.34
N ASN A 362 18.85 -0.62 -2.36
CA ASN A 362 18.77 0.10 -3.62
C ASN A 362 20.16 0.37 -4.22
N TRP A 363 20.23 0.39 -5.55
CA TRP A 363 21.49 0.38 -6.30
C TRP A 363 21.88 1.77 -6.83
N ASP A 364 20.92 2.69 -6.92
CA ASP A 364 21.07 3.97 -7.62
C ASP A 364 21.38 5.14 -6.68
N LYS A 365 21.48 4.89 -5.36
CA LYS A 365 21.78 5.88 -4.31
C LYS A 365 20.87 7.11 -4.38
N SER A 366 19.65 6.94 -4.89
CA SER A 366 18.78 8.07 -5.27
C SER A 366 17.55 8.25 -4.37
N ARG A 367 17.31 7.31 -3.45
CA ARG A 367 16.03 7.19 -2.75
C ARG A 367 16.12 7.54 -1.27
N VAL A 368 15.22 8.41 -0.86
CA VAL A 368 15.08 8.83 0.53
C VAL A 368 14.01 8.00 1.22
N VAL A 369 14.22 7.65 2.49
CA VAL A 369 13.24 6.94 3.31
C VAL A 369 11.98 7.81 3.42
N THR A 370 10.83 7.23 3.04
CA THR A 370 9.53 7.91 3.08
C THR A 370 8.55 7.08 3.91
N ILE A 371 7.87 7.70 4.88
CA ILE A 371 6.81 7.06 5.69
C ILE A 371 5.52 7.83 5.43
N ASN A 372 4.47 7.16 4.96
CA ASN A 372 3.19 7.77 4.56
C ASN A 372 3.34 8.94 3.57
N GLY A 373 4.32 8.86 2.66
CA GLY A 373 4.62 9.93 1.69
C GLY A 373 5.44 11.10 2.24
N VAL A 374 5.84 11.05 3.52
CA VAL A 374 6.69 12.06 4.16
C VAL A 374 8.16 11.60 4.22
N VAL A 375 9.06 12.39 3.67
CA VAL A 375 10.52 12.15 3.71
C VAL A 375 11.02 12.21 5.15
N GLN A 376 11.74 11.18 5.57
CA GLN A 376 12.39 11.12 6.87
C GLN A 376 13.74 11.84 6.83
N TYR A 377 14.15 12.40 7.98
CA TYR A 377 15.40 13.15 8.10
C TYR A 377 16.22 12.60 9.28
N ASP A 378 17.54 12.56 9.11
CA ASP A 378 18.49 12.24 10.18
C ASP A 378 18.65 13.42 11.16
N GLN A 379 19.33 13.17 12.28
CA GLN A 379 19.52 14.16 13.36
C GLN A 379 20.25 15.44 12.91
N ASP A 380 20.98 15.37 11.80
CA ASP A 380 21.68 16.50 11.19
C ASP A 380 20.82 17.29 10.17
N GLY A 381 19.57 16.86 9.95
CA GLY A 381 18.64 17.49 9.02
C GLY A 381 18.83 17.09 7.56
N SER A 382 19.68 16.10 7.26
CA SER A 382 19.77 15.48 5.93
C SER A 382 18.62 14.49 5.72
N PRO A 383 18.09 14.32 4.49
CA PRO A 383 17.11 13.28 4.22
C PRO A 383 17.73 11.91 4.53
N LYS A 384 17.06 11.12 5.36
CA LYS A 384 17.49 9.77 5.67
C LYS A 384 17.48 8.97 4.38
N GLU A 385 18.66 8.56 3.92
CA GLU A 385 18.80 7.78 2.70
C GLU A 385 18.42 6.32 2.96
N GLU A 386 17.86 5.63 1.98
CA GLU A 386 17.69 4.19 2.09
C GLU A 386 19.06 3.51 2.18
N GLU A 387 19.14 2.36 2.86
CA GLU A 387 20.35 1.53 2.73
C GLU A 387 20.56 1.19 1.25
N TYR A 388 21.82 1.22 0.81
CA TYR A 388 22.20 0.99 -0.58
C TYR A 388 23.26 -0.11 -0.69
N ASP A 389 23.09 -0.94 -1.71
CA ASP A 389 24.13 -1.87 -2.12
C ASP A 389 25.04 -1.11 -3.08
N ASP A 390 26.32 -0.96 -2.71
CA ASP A 390 27.30 -0.53 -3.70
C ASP A 390 27.45 -1.65 -4.73
N VAL A 391 26.83 -1.43 -5.90
CA VAL A 391 26.77 -2.39 -7.02
C VAL A 391 28.16 -2.87 -7.47
N SER A 392 29.23 -2.17 -7.05
CA SER A 392 30.60 -2.56 -7.35
C SER A 392 31.29 -3.46 -6.32
N GLU A 393 30.65 -3.76 -5.19
CA GLU A 393 31.24 -4.53 -4.09
C GLU A 393 30.84 -6.02 -4.08
N GLY A 394 29.87 -6.45 -4.89
CA GLY A 394 29.39 -7.84 -4.93
C GLY A 394 28.01 -8.01 -4.27
N ASP A 395 27.59 -9.27 -4.12
CA ASP A 395 26.27 -9.61 -3.55
C ASP A 395 26.22 -9.32 -2.04
N LYS A 396 25.09 -8.75 -1.58
CA LYS A 396 24.79 -8.45 -0.17
C LYS A 396 23.39 -8.97 0.16
N PRO A 397 23.28 -10.21 0.68
CA PRO A 397 21.98 -10.81 0.96
C PRO A 397 21.24 -10.09 2.10
N SER A 398 19.91 -10.17 2.05
CA SER A 398 19.00 -9.64 3.08
C SER A 398 19.15 -10.35 4.42
N CYS A 399 18.75 -9.69 5.51
CA CYS A 399 18.57 -10.30 6.82
C CYS A 399 17.49 -11.41 6.82
N TYR A 400 17.48 -12.26 7.85
CA TYR A 400 16.57 -13.41 7.97
C TYR A 400 15.10 -13.02 7.74
N SER A 401 14.63 -12.02 8.48
CA SER A 401 13.25 -11.54 8.41
C SER A 401 12.89 -10.97 7.02
N GLY A 402 13.83 -10.28 6.36
CA GLY A 402 13.67 -9.78 4.99
C GLY A 402 13.55 -10.88 3.93
N VAL A 403 14.23 -12.02 4.12
CA VAL A 403 14.14 -13.20 3.23
C VAL A 403 12.71 -13.73 3.22
N LEU A 404 12.15 -14.00 4.40
CA LEU A 404 10.82 -14.61 4.55
C LEU A 404 9.73 -13.74 3.92
N ARG A 405 9.81 -12.41 4.10
CA ARG A 405 8.86 -11.47 3.49
C ARG A 405 8.92 -11.50 1.97
N ARG A 406 10.11 -11.43 1.38
CA ARG A 406 10.27 -11.49 -0.09
C ARG A 406 9.83 -12.83 -0.66
N LEU A 407 10.06 -13.93 0.08
CA LEU A 407 9.55 -15.25 -0.28
C LEU A 407 8.02 -15.28 -0.33
N MET A 408 7.31 -14.70 0.64
CA MET A 408 5.83 -14.61 0.58
C MET A 408 5.33 -13.80 -0.62
N GLN A 409 6.02 -12.73 -0.99
CA GLN A 409 5.68 -11.91 -2.16
C GLN A 409 5.94 -12.62 -3.51
N SER A 410 6.78 -13.66 -3.50
CA SER A 410 7.24 -14.36 -4.71
C SER A 410 6.14 -15.15 -5.44
N VAL A 411 4.99 -15.33 -4.79
CA VAL A 411 3.91 -16.27 -5.17
C VAL A 411 2.55 -15.58 -5.29
N PHE A 412 2.52 -14.24 -5.31
CA PHE A 412 1.31 -13.49 -5.62
C PHE A 412 0.75 -13.88 -7.00
N GLY A 413 -0.57 -13.89 -7.10
CA GLY A 413 -1.30 -14.36 -8.29
C GLY A 413 -1.57 -15.87 -8.30
N HIS A 414 -1.15 -16.62 -7.27
CA HIS A 414 -1.51 -18.03 -7.09
C HIS A 414 -2.85 -18.17 -6.32
N GLY A 415 -3.75 -19.06 -6.76
CA GLY A 415 -5.07 -19.25 -6.16
C GLY A 415 -5.08 -19.53 -4.65
N LEU A 416 -4.16 -20.37 -4.17
CA LEU A 416 -3.98 -20.66 -2.73
C LEU A 416 -3.45 -19.48 -1.90
N PHE A 417 -2.92 -18.43 -2.53
CA PHE A 417 -2.47 -17.19 -1.87
C PHE A 417 -3.54 -16.10 -1.84
N LYS A 418 -4.76 -16.39 -2.31
CA LYS A 418 -5.85 -15.41 -2.30
C LYS A 418 -6.44 -15.27 -0.91
N VAL A 419 -5.99 -14.27 -0.16
CA VAL A 419 -6.55 -13.93 1.15
C VAL A 419 -7.92 -13.27 0.99
N VAL A 420 -8.87 -13.64 1.86
CA VAL A 420 -10.18 -12.98 1.93
C VAL A 420 -10.00 -11.57 2.48
N THR A 421 -10.31 -10.55 1.67
CA THR A 421 -10.23 -9.14 2.09
C THR A 421 -11.61 -8.57 2.41
N ALA A 422 -11.68 -7.47 3.17
CA ALA A 422 -12.93 -6.73 3.40
C ALA A 422 -13.61 -6.29 2.09
N ASN A 423 -12.84 -5.95 1.06
CA ASN A 423 -13.40 -5.57 -0.24
C ASN A 423 -14.09 -6.76 -0.92
N MET A 424 -13.51 -7.96 -0.83
CA MET A 424 -14.13 -9.18 -1.34
C MET A 424 -15.40 -9.53 -0.57
N ILE A 425 -15.41 -9.34 0.75
CA ILE A 425 -16.61 -9.52 1.59
C ILE A 425 -17.71 -8.54 1.18
N LYS A 426 -17.39 -7.25 1.06
CA LYS A 426 -18.33 -6.20 0.61
C LYS A 426 -18.86 -6.49 -0.79
N GLN A 427 -17.99 -6.92 -1.71
CA GLN A 427 -18.39 -7.30 -3.06
C GLN A 427 -19.34 -8.50 -3.04
N THR A 428 -19.04 -9.53 -2.25
CA THR A 428 -19.91 -10.70 -2.11
C THR A 428 -21.27 -10.29 -1.54
N LEU A 429 -21.31 -9.44 -0.51
CA LEU A 429 -22.58 -8.89 -0.01
C LEU A 429 -23.34 -8.12 -1.09
N ASN A 430 -22.63 -7.30 -1.87
CA ASN A 430 -23.22 -6.50 -2.95
C ASN A 430 -23.88 -7.36 -4.05
N GLU A 431 -23.35 -8.56 -4.31
CA GLU A 431 -23.96 -9.54 -5.22
C GLU A 431 -25.34 -10.01 -4.73
N TYR A 432 -25.58 -10.03 -3.42
CA TYR A 432 -26.87 -10.39 -2.82
C TYR A 432 -27.77 -9.20 -2.50
N ILE A 433 -27.19 -8.02 -2.21
CA ILE A 433 -27.96 -6.78 -1.96
C ILE A 433 -28.57 -6.24 -3.26
N LYS A 434 -27.84 -6.29 -4.37
CA LYS A 434 -28.33 -5.74 -5.64
C LYS A 434 -29.65 -6.39 -6.11
N PRO A 435 -29.80 -7.73 -6.14
CA PRO A 435 -31.06 -8.38 -6.48
C PRO A 435 -32.23 -7.95 -5.61
N TYR A 436 -32.01 -7.67 -4.33
CA TYR A 436 -33.06 -7.16 -3.45
C TYR A 436 -33.61 -5.82 -3.96
N PHE A 437 -32.74 -4.86 -4.25
CA PHE A 437 -33.17 -3.56 -4.77
C PHE A 437 -33.76 -3.64 -6.18
N ASP A 438 -33.20 -4.48 -7.05
CA ASP A 438 -33.76 -4.74 -8.38
C ASP A 438 -35.21 -5.26 -8.29
N ASN A 439 -35.57 -5.98 -7.23
CA ASN A 439 -36.94 -6.44 -6.99
C ASN A 439 -37.81 -5.38 -6.28
N ALA A 440 -37.25 -4.65 -5.31
CA ALA A 440 -37.96 -3.64 -4.55
C ALA A 440 -38.35 -2.41 -5.38
N ILE A 441 -37.55 -2.05 -6.37
CA ILE A 441 -37.81 -0.95 -7.31
C ILE A 441 -38.72 -1.48 -8.41
N THR A 442 -40.03 -1.27 -8.33
CA THR A 442 -41.00 -1.73 -9.33
C THR A 442 -41.32 -0.63 -10.35
N LYS A 443 -42.01 -0.98 -11.45
CA LYS A 443 -42.53 0.02 -12.40
C LYS A 443 -43.51 1.02 -11.74
N ASP A 444 -44.13 0.61 -10.64
CA ASP A 444 -45.15 1.42 -9.98
C ASP A 444 -44.51 2.47 -9.07
N ASN A 445 -43.46 2.10 -8.31
CA ASN A 445 -42.78 3.01 -7.39
C ASN A 445 -41.56 3.74 -7.97
N CYS A 446 -40.99 3.29 -9.10
CA CYS A 446 -39.72 3.81 -9.62
C CYS A 446 -39.72 5.33 -9.88
N ALA A 447 -40.80 5.88 -10.42
CA ALA A 447 -40.92 7.32 -10.69
C ALA A 447 -40.92 8.15 -9.40
N GLN A 448 -41.59 7.66 -8.36
CA GLN A 448 -41.63 8.33 -7.05
C GLN A 448 -40.27 8.25 -6.36
N LEU A 449 -39.61 7.09 -6.43
CA LEU A 449 -38.27 6.89 -5.89
C LEU A 449 -37.23 7.75 -6.61
N GLN A 450 -37.30 7.85 -7.95
CA GLN A 450 -36.42 8.71 -8.73
C GLN A 450 -36.61 10.19 -8.36
N GLN A 451 -37.86 10.66 -8.30
CA GLN A 451 -38.15 12.03 -7.90
C GLN A 451 -37.64 12.32 -6.47
N ALA A 452 -37.82 11.39 -5.54
CA ALA A 452 -37.32 11.55 -4.18
C ALA A 452 -35.79 11.57 -4.12
N TYR A 453 -35.14 10.75 -4.92
CA TYR A 453 -33.68 10.71 -5.01
C TYR A 453 -33.10 11.99 -5.62
N GLU A 454 -33.66 12.46 -6.74
CA GLU A 454 -33.26 13.70 -7.40
C GLU A 454 -33.53 14.93 -6.51
N GLY A 455 -34.66 14.96 -5.81
CA GLY A 455 -34.98 16.02 -4.83
C GLY A 455 -33.93 16.14 -3.73
N LEU A 456 -33.46 15.01 -3.19
CA LEU A 456 -32.38 15.01 -2.19
C LEU A 456 -31.04 15.48 -2.75
N ILE A 457 -30.73 15.20 -4.02
CA ILE A 457 -29.48 15.65 -4.66
C ILE A 457 -29.52 17.15 -4.95
N ASN A 458 -30.63 17.61 -5.54
CA ASN A 458 -30.78 18.99 -5.99
C ASN A 458 -31.11 19.96 -4.84
N GLY A 459 -31.47 19.42 -3.67
CA GLY A 459 -31.93 20.22 -2.53
C GLY A 459 -33.35 20.76 -2.73
N ASP A 460 -34.13 20.11 -3.58
CA ASP A 460 -35.50 20.49 -3.91
C ASP A 460 -36.48 19.72 -3.01
N GLY A 461 -37.56 20.37 -2.59
CA GLY A 461 -38.65 19.74 -1.83
C GLY A 461 -38.38 19.54 -0.33
N ASP A 462 -39.22 18.72 0.31
CA ASP A 462 -39.08 18.37 1.73
C ASP A 462 -38.14 17.16 1.86
N VAL A 463 -36.96 17.42 2.45
CA VAL A 463 -35.92 16.41 2.68
C VAL A 463 -36.46 15.20 3.48
N GLU A 464 -37.34 15.42 4.46
CA GLU A 464 -37.87 14.31 5.26
C GLU A 464 -38.88 13.48 4.46
N GLU A 465 -39.70 14.12 3.61
CA GLU A 465 -40.63 13.42 2.72
C GLU A 465 -39.87 12.54 1.71
N HIS A 466 -38.81 13.09 1.10
CA HIS A 466 -37.98 12.34 0.17
C HIS A 466 -37.24 11.19 0.84
N LEU A 467 -36.68 11.40 2.04
CA LEU A 467 -36.08 10.32 2.84
C LEU A 467 -37.12 9.26 3.19
N GLN A 468 -38.34 9.65 3.56
CA GLN A 468 -39.40 8.71 3.90
C GLN A 468 -39.83 7.86 2.70
N CYS A 469 -39.86 8.46 1.50
CA CYS A 469 -40.10 7.73 0.25
C CYS A 469 -39.01 6.67 0.00
N LEU A 470 -37.73 7.03 0.10
CA LEU A 470 -36.63 6.08 -0.13
C LEU A 470 -36.52 5.03 0.98
N LYS A 471 -36.92 5.34 2.22
CA LYS A 471 -36.99 4.36 3.33
C LYS A 471 -37.97 3.21 3.05
N THR A 472 -38.94 3.38 2.15
CA THR A 472 -39.91 2.31 1.81
C THR A 472 -39.25 1.08 1.17
N ILE A 473 -38.06 1.25 0.58
CA ILE A 473 -37.27 0.16 -0.02
C ILE A 473 -36.04 -0.21 0.81
N ASN A 474 -35.95 0.22 2.07
CA ASN A 474 -34.89 -0.24 2.97
C ASN A 474 -34.93 -1.77 3.09
N ILE A 475 -33.77 -2.38 3.30
CA ILE A 475 -33.64 -3.83 3.43
C ILE A 475 -34.15 -4.21 4.83
N PRO A 476 -35.18 -5.08 4.95
CA PRO A 476 -35.66 -5.53 6.26
C PRO A 476 -34.56 -6.25 7.03
N GLU A 477 -34.57 -6.15 8.36
CA GLU A 477 -33.54 -6.76 9.22
C GLU A 477 -33.44 -8.29 9.02
N ASP A 478 -34.56 -8.98 8.79
CA ASP A 478 -34.53 -10.42 8.52
C ASP A 478 -33.91 -10.75 7.16
N THR A 479 -34.14 -9.90 6.15
CA THR A 479 -33.48 -10.02 4.84
C THR A 479 -31.99 -9.68 4.93
N LYS A 480 -31.58 -8.72 5.77
CA LYS A 480 -30.17 -8.45 6.04
C LYS A 480 -29.47 -9.67 6.63
N LYS A 481 -30.12 -10.37 7.57
CA LYS A 481 -29.60 -11.64 8.13
C LYS A 481 -29.50 -12.74 7.09
N GLU A 482 -30.51 -12.90 6.24
CA GLU A 482 -30.50 -13.90 5.15
C GLU A 482 -29.37 -13.64 4.14
N ILE A 483 -29.22 -12.40 3.68
CA ILE A 483 -28.13 -11.97 2.80
C ILE A 483 -26.77 -12.30 3.44
N MET A 484 -26.61 -12.00 4.73
CA MET A 484 -25.37 -12.30 5.46
C MET A 484 -25.10 -13.81 5.52
N GLN A 485 -26.12 -14.63 5.81
CA GLN A 485 -25.98 -16.10 5.84
C GLN A 485 -25.58 -16.68 4.48
N LEU A 486 -26.18 -16.18 3.39
CA LEU A 486 -25.85 -16.60 2.03
C LEU A 486 -24.41 -16.20 1.64
N ALA A 487 -24.02 -14.96 1.95
CA ALA A 487 -22.66 -14.49 1.72
C ALA A 487 -21.63 -15.28 2.53
N CYS A 488 -21.90 -15.56 3.81
CA CYS A 488 -21.06 -16.42 4.65
C CYS A 488 -20.92 -17.82 4.04
N ALA A 489 -22.01 -18.45 3.63
CA ALA A 489 -21.97 -19.79 3.04
C ALA A 489 -21.16 -19.83 1.73
N GLN A 490 -21.28 -18.81 0.87
CA GLN A 490 -20.49 -18.70 -0.36
C GLN A 490 -18.99 -18.53 -0.04
N LEU A 491 -18.64 -17.63 0.88
CA LEU A 491 -17.24 -17.39 1.27
C LEU A 491 -16.65 -18.61 1.98
N GLU A 492 -17.40 -19.28 2.84
CA GLU A 492 -16.98 -20.51 3.52
C GLU A 492 -16.72 -21.64 2.52
N ASN A 493 -17.58 -21.79 1.50
CA ASN A 493 -17.35 -22.78 0.45
C ASN A 493 -16.13 -22.43 -0.44
N THR A 494 -15.93 -21.13 -0.72
CA THR A 494 -14.88 -20.66 -1.64
C THR A 494 -13.50 -20.66 -0.97
N TYR A 495 -13.41 -20.23 0.29
CA TYR A 495 -12.14 -19.98 0.99
C TYR A 495 -11.90 -20.96 2.16
N LYS A 496 -12.86 -21.83 2.47
CA LYS A 496 -12.74 -22.95 3.42
C LYS A 496 -12.16 -22.51 4.76
N SER A 497 -11.06 -23.13 5.21
CA SER A 497 -10.42 -22.87 6.50
C SER A 497 -10.01 -21.41 6.68
N GLN A 498 -9.68 -20.69 5.59
CA GLN A 498 -9.36 -19.26 5.68
C GLN A 498 -10.56 -18.43 6.14
N PHE A 499 -11.78 -18.82 5.74
CA PHE A 499 -13.00 -18.18 6.20
C PHE A 499 -13.41 -18.67 7.59
N SER A 500 -13.41 -20.00 7.82
CA SER A 500 -13.88 -20.58 9.08
C SER A 500 -13.06 -20.11 10.29
N ASN A 501 -11.75 -19.91 10.15
CA ASN A 501 -10.89 -19.45 11.24
C ASN A 501 -11.12 -17.98 11.66
N HIS A 502 -11.71 -17.17 10.78
CA HIS A 502 -11.97 -15.74 10.99
C HIS A 502 -13.44 -15.38 10.80
N LYS A 503 -14.33 -16.37 10.94
CA LYS A 503 -15.76 -16.20 10.65
C LYS A 503 -16.38 -15.08 11.46
N ASP A 504 -16.10 -15.01 12.76
CA ASP A 504 -16.65 -13.98 13.65
C ASP A 504 -16.25 -12.56 13.22
N VAL A 505 -15.00 -12.39 12.77
CA VAL A 505 -14.48 -11.13 12.25
C VAL A 505 -15.18 -10.74 10.95
N PHE A 506 -15.31 -11.69 10.02
CA PHE A 506 -15.96 -11.43 8.74
C PHE A 506 -17.45 -11.14 8.91
N GLU A 507 -18.13 -11.83 9.83
CA GLU A 507 -19.51 -11.53 10.21
C GLU A 507 -19.65 -10.13 10.83
N ALA A 508 -18.68 -9.67 11.62
CA ALA A 508 -18.66 -8.30 12.14
C ALA A 508 -18.52 -7.26 11.01
N ILE A 509 -17.65 -7.49 10.02
CA ILE A 509 -17.51 -6.63 8.83
C ILE A 509 -18.84 -6.57 8.07
N MET A 510 -19.45 -7.73 7.82
CA MET A 510 -20.72 -7.81 7.09
C MET A 510 -21.83 -7.06 7.83
N THR A 511 -21.94 -7.30 9.15
CA THR A 511 -22.90 -6.63 10.02
C THR A 511 -22.72 -5.13 9.98
N ARG A 512 -21.49 -4.64 10.09
CA ARG A 512 -21.22 -3.20 10.04
C ARG A 512 -21.53 -2.60 8.68
N TYR A 513 -21.19 -3.28 7.58
CA TYR A 513 -21.49 -2.82 6.23
C TYR A 513 -23.00 -2.72 5.96
N LEU A 514 -23.77 -3.75 6.34
CA LEU A 514 -25.24 -3.76 6.23
C LEU A 514 -25.93 -2.75 7.15
N ASN A 515 -25.27 -2.34 8.23
CA ASN A 515 -25.77 -1.35 9.18
C ASN A 515 -25.23 0.07 8.94
N ALA A 516 -24.29 0.27 8.01
CA ALA A 516 -23.66 1.56 7.78
C ALA A 516 -24.68 2.64 7.35
N ALA A 517 -25.75 2.21 6.68
CA ALA A 517 -26.88 3.06 6.31
C ALA A 517 -27.68 3.61 7.51
N LYS A 518 -27.45 3.14 8.75
CA LYS A 518 -28.01 3.78 9.95
C LYS A 518 -27.56 5.24 10.09
N GLN A 519 -26.39 5.59 9.55
CA GLN A 519 -25.88 6.96 9.55
C GLN A 519 -26.56 7.84 8.47
N SER A 520 -26.89 7.28 7.31
CA SER A 520 -27.60 7.99 6.23
C SER A 520 -29.12 7.93 6.34
N GLY A 521 -29.66 7.12 7.25
CA GLY A 521 -31.10 6.92 7.44
C GLY A 521 -31.80 6.13 6.32
N CYS A 522 -31.08 5.72 5.27
CA CYS A 522 -31.61 5.00 4.11
C CYS A 522 -30.55 4.09 3.47
N ASP A 523 -30.89 2.81 3.28
CA ASP A 523 -30.02 1.80 2.68
C ASP A 523 -29.75 2.09 1.19
N PHE A 524 -30.76 2.56 0.46
CA PHE A 524 -30.64 2.87 -0.97
C PHE A 524 -29.57 3.94 -1.23
N ILE A 525 -29.62 5.06 -0.49
CA ILE A 525 -28.65 6.16 -0.59
C ILE A 525 -27.21 5.67 -0.37
N TYR A 526 -27.03 4.74 0.57
CA TYR A 526 -25.72 4.19 0.88
C TYR A 526 -25.20 3.29 -0.25
N PHE A 527 -26.03 2.37 -0.75
CA PHE A 527 -25.58 1.32 -1.70
C PHE A 527 -25.68 1.69 -3.18
N GLN A 528 -26.48 2.68 -3.56
CA GLN A 528 -26.77 3.01 -4.96
C GLN A 528 -25.52 3.20 -5.84
N SER A 529 -24.49 3.86 -5.31
CA SER A 529 -23.28 4.20 -6.06
C SER A 529 -22.40 2.97 -6.33
N SER A 530 -22.29 2.08 -5.35
CA SER A 530 -21.55 0.82 -5.48
C SER A 530 -22.29 -0.22 -6.32
N LEU A 531 -23.62 -0.14 -6.39
CA LEU A 531 -24.47 -1.13 -7.06
C LEU A 531 -25.01 -0.66 -8.42
N SER A 532 -24.74 0.59 -8.80
CA SER A 532 -25.27 1.23 -10.01
C SER A 532 -26.81 1.24 -10.08
N LEU A 533 -27.49 1.36 -8.93
CA LEU A 533 -28.96 1.29 -8.84
C LEU A 533 -29.66 2.51 -9.43
N GLU A 534 -28.97 3.65 -9.50
CA GLU A 534 -29.47 4.87 -10.17
C GLU A 534 -29.88 4.58 -11.62
N ARG A 535 -29.03 3.86 -12.37
CA ARG A 535 -29.35 3.45 -13.74
C ARG A 535 -30.58 2.56 -13.83
N VAL A 536 -30.80 1.72 -12.82
CA VAL A 536 -31.99 0.85 -12.77
C VAL A 536 -33.26 1.69 -12.59
N LEU A 537 -33.20 2.76 -11.77
CA LEU A 537 -34.30 3.72 -11.65
C LEU A 537 -34.56 4.44 -12.99
N GLU A 538 -33.51 5.00 -13.59
CA GLU A 538 -33.60 5.72 -14.88
C GLU A 538 -34.18 4.85 -15.99
N GLU A 539 -33.68 3.62 -16.14
CA GLU A 539 -34.13 2.67 -17.16
C GLU A 539 -35.60 2.28 -16.98
N ARG A 540 -36.05 2.01 -15.74
CA ARG A 540 -37.44 1.62 -15.46
C ARG A 540 -38.41 2.78 -15.62
N VAL A 541 -38.00 4.01 -15.31
CA VAL A 541 -38.80 5.20 -15.58
C VAL A 541 -38.91 5.47 -17.08
N ARG A 542 -37.82 5.28 -17.84
CA ARG A 542 -37.88 5.38 -19.32
C ARG A 542 -38.88 4.37 -19.91
N GLN A 543 -38.86 3.13 -19.44
CA GLN A 543 -39.80 2.08 -19.86
C GLN A 543 -41.26 2.35 -19.48
N LYS A 544 -41.53 3.14 -18.42
CA LYS A 544 -42.89 3.55 -18.03
C LYS A 544 -43.43 4.66 -18.94
N ASN A 545 -42.54 5.53 -19.43
CA ASN A 545 -42.90 6.70 -20.23
C ASN A 545 -42.98 6.41 -21.75
N GLU A 546 -42.51 5.24 -22.20
CA GLU A 546 -42.73 4.76 -23.57
C GLU A 546 -44.14 4.10 -23.67
N PRO A 547 -45.07 4.63 -24.49
CA PRO A 547 -46.36 3.97 -24.70
C PRO A 547 -46.13 2.62 -25.40
N ASN A 548 -46.69 1.54 -24.83
CA ASN A 548 -46.67 0.17 -25.35
C ASN A 548 -46.74 0.13 -26.89
N GLN A 549 -45.59 0.07 -27.54
CA GLN A 549 -45.48 -0.56 -28.85
C GLN A 549 -45.12 -2.01 -28.57
N LEU A 550 -46.05 -2.90 -28.91
CA LEU A 550 -45.83 -4.32 -29.00
C LEU A 550 -44.51 -4.61 -29.73
N SER A 551 -43.56 -5.25 -29.05
CA SER A 551 -42.69 -6.22 -29.72
C SER A 551 -42.49 -7.42 -28.82
N GLU A 552 -43.00 -8.54 -29.31
CA GLU A 552 -42.78 -9.88 -28.80
C GLU A 552 -41.28 -10.23 -28.78
N ASN A 553 -40.91 -11.07 -27.81
CA ASN A 553 -39.63 -11.76 -27.56
C ASN A 553 -38.46 -10.98 -26.91
N PRO A 554 -38.06 -11.39 -25.69
CA PRO A 554 -36.65 -11.45 -25.32
C PRO A 554 -36.12 -12.86 -25.62
N VAL A 555 -35.37 -13.01 -26.72
CA VAL A 555 -34.47 -14.14 -26.89
C VAL A 555 -33.35 -14.02 -25.85
N HIS A 556 -33.13 -15.12 -25.14
CA HIS A 556 -31.98 -15.38 -24.28
C HIS A 556 -30.67 -14.82 -24.85
N PHE A 557 -29.98 -13.99 -24.07
CA PHE A 557 -28.54 -13.77 -24.21
C PHE A 557 -27.89 -14.08 -22.86
N TRP A 558 -26.71 -14.70 -22.91
CA TRP A 558 -25.94 -15.32 -21.82
C TRP A 558 -26.21 -16.82 -21.58
N SER A 559 -25.79 -17.66 -22.53
CA SER A 559 -25.18 -18.95 -22.19
C SER A 559 -23.81 -19.04 -22.85
N ALA A 560 -22.78 -19.13 -22.02
CA ALA A 560 -21.42 -19.41 -22.43
C ALA A 560 -21.34 -20.81 -23.07
N THR A 561 -20.60 -20.93 -24.17
CA THR A 561 -20.16 -22.23 -24.69
C THR A 561 -18.65 -22.30 -24.76
N VAL A 562 -18.15 -23.29 -24.03
CA VAL A 562 -16.78 -23.83 -23.98
C VAL A 562 -16.39 -24.43 -25.34
N PRO A 563 -15.12 -24.34 -25.80
CA PRO A 563 -14.68 -25.00 -27.03
C PRO A 563 -13.95 -26.34 -26.79
N GLY A 564 -14.21 -27.30 -27.69
CA GLY A 564 -13.42 -28.53 -27.96
C GLY A 564 -14.22 -29.83 -27.71
N ALA A 565 -14.33 -30.82 -28.59
CA ALA A 565 -13.67 -31.15 -29.87
C ALA A 565 -14.52 -32.23 -30.62
N PRO A 566 -14.00 -33.00 -31.61
CA PRO A 566 -14.10 -32.78 -33.04
C PRO A 566 -14.94 -33.84 -33.79
N GLN A 567 -15.53 -33.49 -34.95
CA GLN A 567 -15.85 -34.48 -36.00
C GLN A 567 -15.66 -33.91 -37.42
N GLU A 568 -15.18 -34.80 -38.28
CA GLU A 568 -14.63 -34.68 -39.63
C GLU A 568 -15.62 -34.25 -40.74
N PRO A 569 -15.13 -33.95 -41.97
CA PRO A 569 -15.86 -33.20 -42.98
C PRO A 569 -16.41 -34.06 -44.13
N GLU A 570 -17.62 -33.72 -44.58
CA GLU A 570 -18.12 -33.91 -45.95
C GLU A 570 -18.85 -32.59 -46.28
N GLY A 571 -18.73 -31.91 -47.41
CA GLY A 571 -18.23 -32.28 -48.73
C GLY A 571 -19.13 -31.60 -49.77
N GLN A 572 -18.90 -30.29 -50.03
CA GLN A 572 -19.27 -29.56 -51.27
C GLN A 572 -20.77 -29.41 -51.68
N PRO A 573 -21.12 -28.55 -52.67
CA PRO A 573 -20.60 -27.22 -52.98
C PRO A 573 -21.69 -26.16 -53.29
N LEU A 574 -21.22 -24.91 -53.31
CA LEU A 574 -21.66 -23.71 -54.05
C LEU A 574 -22.85 -23.82 -55.02
N ASN A 575 -23.70 -22.78 -54.99
CA ASN A 575 -24.09 -22.11 -56.23
C ASN A 575 -24.26 -20.60 -56.08
N LEU A 576 -23.86 -19.92 -57.16
CA LEU A 576 -23.71 -18.49 -57.40
C LEU A 576 -25.01 -17.82 -57.88
N ALA A 577 -24.93 -16.48 -57.94
CA ALA A 577 -25.60 -15.54 -58.86
C ALA A 577 -26.61 -14.59 -58.18
N GLU A 578 -26.25 -13.30 -58.06
CA GLU A 578 -26.61 -12.17 -58.97
C GLU A 578 -27.91 -11.48 -58.45
N VAL A 579 -28.16 -10.16 -58.40
CA VAL A 579 -27.98 -8.99 -59.29
C VAL A 579 -28.19 -7.72 -58.39
N GLY A 580 -27.40 -6.64 -58.48
CA GLY A 580 -27.76 -5.36 -59.17
C GLY A 580 -28.25 -4.23 -58.23
N ILE A 581 -27.44 -3.27 -57.77
CA ILE A 581 -27.06 -1.92 -58.30
C ILE A 581 -28.18 -0.82 -58.24
N ILE A 582 -27.75 0.40 -57.85
CA ILE A 582 -28.28 1.79 -58.08
C ILE A 582 -29.13 2.35 -56.91
N SER A 583 -28.62 3.18 -55.98
CA SER A 583 -28.23 4.61 -56.01
C SER A 583 -29.36 5.62 -56.27
N GLN A 584 -29.61 6.54 -55.32
CA GLN A 584 -29.57 7.99 -55.54
C GLN A 584 -29.97 8.80 -54.29
N VAL A 585 -29.33 9.96 -54.21
CA VAL A 585 -29.39 11.04 -53.23
C VAL A 585 -30.26 12.15 -53.82
N GLU A 586 -31.07 12.86 -53.03
CA GLU A 586 -31.20 14.34 -53.10
C GLU A 586 -32.06 14.97 -51.98
N ASN A 587 -31.42 15.88 -51.24
CA ASN A 587 -31.81 17.19 -50.69
C ASN A 587 -33.29 17.62 -50.57
N PHE A 588 -33.66 18.24 -49.44
CA PHE A 588 -34.38 19.54 -49.41
C PHE A 588 -34.17 20.29 -48.07
N LYS A 589 -34.15 21.63 -48.16
CA LYS A 589 -33.80 22.65 -47.13
C LYS A 589 -35.07 23.35 -46.55
N PRO A 590 -34.94 24.23 -45.53
CA PRO A 590 -35.98 24.58 -44.54
C PRO A 590 -36.78 25.86 -44.86
N GLY A 591 -37.86 26.10 -44.11
CA GLY A 591 -38.66 27.33 -44.13
C GLY A 591 -39.00 27.85 -42.74
N ASP A 592 -38.77 29.16 -42.55
CA ASP A 592 -39.12 30.03 -41.42
C ASP A 592 -40.63 30.30 -41.32
N GLU A 593 -41.12 30.68 -40.13
CA GLU A 593 -42.12 31.75 -39.99
C GLU A 593 -42.16 32.38 -38.58
N LYS A 594 -42.37 33.70 -38.54
CA LYS A 594 -42.35 34.63 -37.39
C LYS A 594 -43.76 35.17 -37.09
N HIS A 595 -43.91 35.78 -35.89
CA HIS A 595 -44.79 36.89 -35.43
C HIS A 595 -45.58 36.51 -34.15
N ASN A 596 -45.88 37.35 -33.15
CA ASN A 596 -45.73 38.77 -32.74
C ASN A 596 -46.28 38.80 -31.26
N ALA A 597 -45.78 39.48 -30.21
CA ALA A 597 -45.55 40.91 -29.91
C ALA A 597 -46.29 41.38 -28.60
N LYS A 598 -45.54 42.07 -27.70
CA LYS A 598 -45.89 43.19 -26.75
C LYS A 598 -46.75 42.87 -25.49
N GLN A 599 -46.61 43.42 -24.26
CA GLN A 599 -45.86 44.53 -23.56
C GLN A 599 -46.28 44.47 -22.03
N PRO A 600 -45.93 45.37 -21.06
CA PRO A 600 -44.62 45.82 -20.52
C PRO A 600 -44.52 45.89 -18.94
N LEU A 601 -43.27 46.04 -18.43
CA LEU A 601 -42.77 46.74 -17.20
C LEU A 601 -43.61 46.87 -15.90
N VAL A 602 -43.06 46.39 -14.76
CA VAL A 602 -42.90 47.15 -13.48
C VAL A 602 -41.68 46.61 -12.72
N ALA A 603 -40.84 47.51 -12.20
CA ALA A 603 -39.71 47.25 -11.30
C ALA A 603 -40.13 47.40 -9.83
N SER A 604 -39.58 46.57 -8.93
CA SER A 604 -39.45 46.93 -7.51
C SER A 604 -38.25 46.21 -6.89
N ASP A 605 -37.47 47.01 -6.17
CA ASP A 605 -36.23 46.69 -5.47
C ASP A 605 -36.41 45.71 -4.29
N GLU A 606 -35.48 44.75 -4.18
CA GLU A 606 -34.79 44.23 -2.98
C GLU A 606 -34.36 42.76 -3.20
N PRO A 607 -33.07 42.39 -3.01
CA PRO A 607 -32.65 41.00 -3.03
C PRO A 607 -32.92 40.35 -1.66
N PRO A 608 -33.72 39.27 -1.55
CA PRO A 608 -33.78 38.52 -0.32
C PRO A 608 -32.49 37.69 -0.17
N LYS A 609 -31.89 37.83 1.01
CA LYS A 609 -30.69 37.14 1.48
C LYS A 609 -30.85 35.63 1.31
N CYS A 610 -29.99 35.02 0.50
CA CYS A 610 -29.86 33.57 0.42
C CYS A 610 -28.86 33.11 1.48
N ASN A 611 -29.36 32.45 2.54
CA ASN A 611 -28.57 31.61 3.42
C ASN A 611 -28.31 30.31 2.67
N VAL A 612 -27.08 30.10 2.19
CA VAL A 612 -26.66 28.83 1.62
C VAL A 612 -26.15 27.95 2.75
N SER A 613 -26.97 27.00 3.20
CA SER A 613 -26.50 25.82 3.92
C SER A 613 -25.89 24.87 2.88
N GLY A 614 -24.57 24.77 2.88
CA GLY A 614 -23.81 23.95 1.93
C GLY A 614 -24.00 22.46 2.18
N LEU A 615 -24.54 21.77 1.18
CA LEU A 615 -24.33 20.34 0.93
C LEU A 615 -24.21 20.19 -0.59
N SER A 616 -23.02 20.45 -1.12
CA SER A 616 -22.69 20.20 -2.53
C SER A 616 -22.30 18.73 -2.70
N PHE A 617 -23.24 17.90 -3.15
CA PHE A 617 -22.99 16.53 -3.56
C PHE A 617 -22.53 16.49 -5.03
N PHE A 618 -21.25 16.81 -5.25
CA PHE A 618 -20.55 16.38 -6.46
C PHE A 618 -19.31 15.57 -6.07
N LYS A 619 -19.47 14.24 -6.04
CA LYS A 619 -18.32 13.34 -6.13
C LYS A 619 -17.79 13.42 -7.57
N ALA A 620 -16.75 14.21 -7.77
CA ALA A 620 -15.76 13.97 -8.80
C ALA A 620 -14.55 13.29 -8.14
N PRO A 621 -14.54 11.95 -7.93
CA PRO A 621 -13.40 11.31 -7.32
C PRO A 621 -12.51 10.78 -8.45
N ASP A 622 -11.49 11.57 -8.84
CA ASP A 622 -10.12 11.05 -8.95
C ASP A 622 -9.13 12.19 -9.29
N GLU A 623 -9.53 13.17 -10.11
CA GLU A 623 -8.54 14.08 -10.72
C GLU A 623 -8.29 15.38 -9.93
N SER A 624 -9.32 15.99 -9.34
CA SER A 624 -9.14 17.19 -8.50
C SER A 624 -8.36 16.88 -7.22
N LEU A 625 -8.56 15.69 -6.65
CA LEU A 625 -7.78 15.20 -5.52
C LEU A 625 -6.31 14.98 -5.90
N LYS A 626 -6.03 14.35 -7.06
CA LYS A 626 -4.66 14.19 -7.58
C LYS A 626 -3.98 15.53 -7.80
N VAL A 627 -4.68 16.49 -8.40
CA VAL A 627 -4.15 17.84 -8.62
C VAL A 627 -3.92 18.56 -7.29
N ALA A 628 -4.83 18.46 -6.32
CA ALA A 628 -4.64 19.03 -4.98
C ALA A 628 -3.40 18.43 -4.29
N PHE A 629 -3.21 17.11 -4.34
CA PHE A 629 -2.01 16.46 -3.81
C PHE A 629 -0.73 16.91 -4.52
N LYS A 630 -0.77 17.03 -5.85
CA LYS A 630 0.41 17.47 -6.61
C LYS A 630 0.75 18.92 -6.34
N LEU A 631 -0.26 19.79 -6.20
CA LEU A 631 -0.08 21.18 -5.78
C LEU A 631 0.51 21.25 -4.37
N MET A 632 0.08 20.39 -3.44
CA MET A 632 0.67 20.30 -2.10
C MET A 632 2.16 19.97 -2.18
N GLU A 633 2.53 18.90 -2.90
CA GLU A 633 3.92 18.48 -3.08
C GLU A 633 4.79 19.62 -3.65
N LEU A 634 4.31 20.32 -4.67
CA LEU A 634 5.00 21.46 -5.27
C LEU A 634 5.17 22.62 -4.28
N CYS A 635 4.15 22.94 -3.49
CA CYS A 635 4.21 24.00 -2.49
C CYS A 635 5.18 23.67 -1.36
N THR A 636 5.14 22.45 -0.81
CA THR A 636 6.05 21.99 0.24
C THR A 636 7.51 21.98 -0.25
N ALA A 637 7.76 21.51 -1.48
CA ALA A 637 9.10 21.52 -2.05
C ALA A 637 9.66 22.94 -2.22
N TYR A 638 8.82 23.88 -2.68
CA TYR A 638 9.24 25.27 -2.85
C TYR A 638 9.38 26.02 -1.51
N GLN A 639 8.54 25.71 -0.52
CA GLN A 639 8.68 26.21 0.86
C GLN A 639 10.03 25.79 1.46
N ALA A 640 10.41 24.51 1.33
CA ALA A 640 11.71 24.01 1.82
C ALA A 640 12.89 24.73 1.14
N TYR A 641 12.79 25.01 -0.16
CA TYR A 641 13.76 25.83 -0.88
C TYR A 641 13.84 27.25 -0.30
N LEU A 642 12.69 27.91 -0.09
CA LEU A 642 12.64 29.27 0.47
C LEU A 642 13.21 29.32 1.89
N TYR A 643 12.97 28.32 2.73
CA TYR A 643 13.57 28.23 4.07
C TYR A 643 15.10 28.13 4.02
N LYS A 644 15.65 27.34 3.08
CA LYS A 644 17.11 27.27 2.86
C LYS A 644 17.69 28.60 2.40
N GLU A 645 17.02 29.31 1.50
CA GLU A 645 17.48 30.63 1.04
C GLU A 645 17.37 31.70 2.15
N ILE A 646 16.28 31.69 2.94
CA ILE A 646 16.13 32.56 4.11
C ILE A 646 17.23 32.26 5.14
N GLN A 647 17.55 31.00 5.40
CA GLN A 647 18.65 30.60 6.27
C GLN A 647 20.00 31.15 5.79
N LYS A 648 20.30 31.03 4.48
CA LYS A 648 21.55 31.56 3.91
C LYS A 648 21.67 33.07 4.07
N VAL A 649 20.59 33.81 3.81
CA VAL A 649 20.59 35.29 3.87
C VAL A 649 20.59 35.79 5.32
N SER A 650 19.85 35.14 6.22
CA SER A 650 19.72 35.55 7.63
C SER A 650 20.82 35.03 8.56
N LYS A 651 21.59 34.02 8.13
CA LYS A 651 22.57 33.28 8.95
C LYS A 651 21.99 32.63 10.21
N LYS A 652 20.67 32.39 10.26
CA LYS A 652 19.98 31.75 11.39
C LYS A 652 19.83 30.24 11.21
N LYS A 653 19.57 29.50 12.30
CA LYS A 653 19.25 28.06 12.21
C LYS A 653 17.83 27.86 11.64
N ILE A 654 17.55 26.70 11.02
CA ILE A 654 16.22 26.39 10.42
C ILE A 654 15.08 26.53 11.43
N THR A 655 15.29 26.12 12.69
CA THR A 655 14.30 26.28 13.77
C THR A 655 13.89 27.75 13.96
N GLU A 656 14.83 28.68 13.80
CA GLU A 656 14.62 30.13 13.93
C GLU A 656 14.09 30.78 12.64
N VAL A 657 14.13 30.08 11.50
CA VAL A 657 13.56 30.55 10.22
C VAL A 657 12.03 30.56 10.27
N SER A 658 11.43 29.58 10.95
CA SER A 658 9.97 29.54 11.15
C SER A 658 9.45 30.77 11.90
N ASP A 659 10.21 31.26 12.89
CA ASP A 659 9.90 32.46 13.63
C ASP A 659 10.11 33.73 12.79
N LEU A 660 11.14 33.77 11.94
CA LEU A 660 11.38 34.88 11.01
C LEU A 660 10.21 35.10 10.04
N VAL A 661 9.57 34.03 9.57
CA VAL A 661 8.43 34.11 8.64
C VAL A 661 7.18 34.70 9.31
N LYS A 662 7.09 34.64 10.65
CA LYS A 662 6.00 35.21 11.45
C LYS A 662 6.17 36.71 11.79
N ILE A 663 7.39 37.27 11.64
CA ILE A 663 7.67 38.68 11.97
C ILE A 663 7.03 39.64 10.96
N PRO A 664 6.35 40.73 11.38
CA PRO A 664 5.80 41.74 10.45
C PRO A 664 6.85 42.24 9.43
N LEU A 665 6.48 42.32 8.14
CA LEU A 665 7.41 42.72 7.06
C LEU A 665 8.06 44.09 7.30
N MET A 666 7.40 45.00 8.04
CA MET A 666 7.93 46.31 8.42
C MET A 666 9.18 46.24 9.30
N ASN A 667 9.40 45.11 9.97
CA ASN A 667 10.57 44.87 10.82
C ASN A 667 11.74 44.22 10.07
N LEU A 668 11.59 43.94 8.77
CA LEU A 668 12.61 43.35 7.89
C LEU A 668 13.21 44.37 6.91
N THR A 669 12.98 45.66 7.15
CA THR A 669 13.36 46.78 6.26
C THR A 669 14.87 46.93 6.04
N GLU A 670 15.69 46.36 6.92
CA GLU A 670 17.16 46.40 6.82
C GLU A 670 17.73 45.41 5.77
N SER A 671 16.93 44.46 5.28
CA SER A 671 17.37 43.50 4.26
C SER A 671 16.29 43.27 3.19
N PRO A 672 16.34 44.00 2.05
CA PRO A 672 15.32 43.91 1.01
C PRO A 672 15.23 42.50 0.37
N ASP A 673 16.35 41.79 0.26
CA ASP A 673 16.38 40.42 -0.25
C ASP A 673 15.72 39.42 0.71
N LEU A 674 15.97 39.58 2.02
CA LEU A 674 15.31 38.77 3.05
C LEU A 674 13.80 39.06 3.10
N ALA A 675 13.39 40.33 3.03
CA ALA A 675 11.99 40.71 2.99
C ALA A 675 11.27 40.12 1.77
N LYS A 676 11.94 40.07 0.61
CA LYS A 676 11.42 39.44 -0.61
C LYS A 676 11.24 37.94 -0.46
N LEU A 677 12.22 37.24 0.13
CA LEU A 677 12.15 35.79 0.38
C LEU A 677 11.06 35.44 1.40
N VAL A 678 10.95 36.20 2.49
CA VAL A 678 9.90 36.02 3.50
C VAL A 678 8.52 36.27 2.90
N ARG A 679 8.37 37.28 2.03
CA ARG A 679 7.11 37.54 1.32
C ARG A 679 6.71 36.37 0.41
N LYS A 680 7.65 35.83 -0.39
CA LYS A 680 7.41 34.62 -1.19
C LYS A 680 6.99 33.43 -0.32
N CYS A 681 7.65 33.26 0.81
CA CYS A 681 7.37 32.14 1.71
C CYS A 681 5.99 32.24 2.35
N ARG A 682 5.53 33.44 2.70
CA ARG A 682 4.16 33.64 3.22
C ARG A 682 3.09 33.28 2.21
N ILE A 683 3.29 33.63 0.94
CA ILE A 683 2.36 33.28 -0.13
C ILE A 683 2.27 31.75 -0.26
N VAL A 684 3.42 31.06 -0.25
CA VAL A 684 3.46 29.59 -0.34
C VAL A 684 2.85 28.93 0.91
N ASN A 685 3.08 29.47 2.11
CA ASN A 685 2.45 28.96 3.33
C ASN A 685 0.92 29.13 3.25
N HIS A 686 0.43 30.27 2.76
CA HIS A 686 -1.00 30.47 2.58
C HIS A 686 -1.61 29.48 1.58
N MET A 687 -0.87 29.15 0.52
CA MET A 687 -1.27 28.09 -0.43
C MET A 687 -1.34 26.71 0.25
N ILE A 688 -0.36 26.38 1.09
CA ILE A 688 -0.37 25.12 1.87
C ILE A 688 -1.57 25.09 2.81
N ASP A 689 -1.80 26.16 3.58
CA ASP A 689 -2.92 26.28 4.51
C ASP A 689 -4.27 26.06 3.81
N VAL A 690 -4.46 26.65 2.62
CA VAL A 690 -5.67 26.46 1.79
C VAL A 690 -5.84 25.01 1.32
N LEU A 691 -4.75 24.33 0.97
CA LEU A 691 -4.80 22.94 0.52
C LEU A 691 -5.05 21.97 1.69
N GLU A 692 -4.52 22.27 2.87
CA GLU A 692 -4.69 21.50 4.11
C GLU A 692 -6.06 21.70 4.76
N ASN A 693 -6.67 22.88 4.60
CA ASN A 693 -7.90 23.23 5.31
C ASN A 693 -9.06 22.26 4.98
N SER A 694 -9.48 21.51 6.00
CA SER A 694 -10.58 20.56 5.93
C SER A 694 -11.98 21.20 5.92
N GLU A 695 -12.09 22.49 6.23
CA GLU A 695 -13.37 23.20 6.30
C GLU A 695 -13.95 23.55 4.91
N ASP A 696 -13.11 23.60 3.86
CA ASP A 696 -13.58 23.81 2.49
C ASP A 696 -14.26 22.55 1.93
N SER A 697 -15.49 22.73 1.42
CA SER A 697 -16.42 21.66 1.02
C SER A 697 -15.94 20.77 -0.13
N SER A 698 -14.97 21.19 -0.95
CA SER A 698 -14.43 20.37 -2.04
C SER A 698 -12.97 20.68 -2.40
N HIS A 699 -12.25 19.70 -2.96
CA HIS A 699 -10.89 19.91 -3.50
C HIS A 699 -10.85 20.96 -4.62
N LEU A 700 -11.96 21.14 -5.34
CA LEU A 700 -12.07 22.17 -6.37
C LEU A 700 -12.07 23.57 -5.75
N ASP A 701 -12.77 23.77 -4.63
CA ASP A 701 -12.79 25.05 -3.92
C ASP A 701 -11.39 25.43 -3.42
N ARG A 702 -10.64 24.45 -2.89
CA ARG A 702 -9.24 24.66 -2.49
C ARG A 702 -8.38 25.06 -3.69
N ILE A 703 -8.52 24.38 -4.82
CA ILE A 703 -7.78 24.70 -6.05
C ILE A 703 -8.14 26.10 -6.58
N ARG A 704 -9.40 26.55 -6.46
CA ARG A 704 -9.81 27.92 -6.81
C ARG A 704 -9.19 28.97 -5.90
N ASN A 705 -9.13 28.69 -4.60
CA ASN A 705 -8.48 29.57 -3.63
C ASN A 705 -6.99 29.71 -3.98
N ILE A 706 -6.34 28.63 -4.43
CA ILE A 706 -4.96 28.67 -4.96
C ILE A 706 -4.83 29.54 -6.21
N GLU A 707 -5.73 29.43 -7.18
CA GLU A 707 -5.74 30.27 -8.38
C GLU A 707 -5.87 31.76 -8.03
N THR A 708 -6.71 32.09 -7.04
CA THR A 708 -6.88 33.46 -6.55
C THR A 708 -5.59 33.98 -5.91
N ILE A 709 -4.97 33.19 -5.02
CA ILE A 709 -3.68 33.54 -4.40
C ILE A 709 -2.60 33.78 -5.46
N LEU A 710 -2.52 32.92 -6.47
CA LEU A 710 -1.55 33.07 -7.56
C LEU A 710 -1.80 34.32 -8.39
N THR A 711 -3.06 34.62 -8.70
CA THR A 711 -3.43 35.79 -9.52
C THR A 711 -3.02 37.09 -8.84
N GLU A 712 -3.26 37.19 -7.53
CA GLU A 712 -2.89 38.37 -6.72
C GLU A 712 -1.38 38.50 -6.49
N ASN A 713 -0.65 37.38 -6.52
CA ASN A 713 0.76 37.34 -6.12
C ASN A 713 1.74 36.94 -7.23
N LYS A 714 1.28 36.80 -8.48
CA LYS A 714 2.10 36.32 -9.61
C LYS A 714 3.38 37.11 -9.80
N GLU A 715 3.36 38.42 -9.66
CA GLU A 715 4.54 39.28 -9.84
C GLU A 715 5.59 39.10 -8.73
N ILE A 716 5.15 38.67 -7.55
CA ILE A 716 6.03 38.40 -6.40
C ILE A 716 6.71 37.04 -6.58
N LEU A 717 6.01 36.07 -7.15
CA LEU A 717 6.53 34.72 -7.43
C LEU A 717 7.33 34.65 -8.75
N ALA A 718 7.00 35.50 -9.72
CA ALA A 718 7.60 35.52 -11.05
C ALA A 718 8.90 36.33 -11.08
N GLU A 719 10.02 35.62 -10.98
CA GLU A 719 11.29 36.08 -11.53
C GLU A 719 11.68 35.15 -12.68
N HIS A 720 11.63 35.65 -13.90
CA HIS A 720 11.84 34.87 -15.11
C HIS A 720 13.23 34.20 -15.08
N ARG A 721 13.27 32.86 -15.19
CA ARG A 721 14.45 31.97 -15.06
C ARG A 721 14.92 31.62 -13.62
N SER A 722 14.24 32.07 -12.58
CA SER A 722 14.50 31.65 -11.19
C SER A 722 13.79 30.33 -10.83
N THR A 723 14.17 29.71 -9.71
CA THR A 723 13.46 28.58 -9.09
C THR A 723 11.98 28.89 -8.85
N GLY A 724 11.63 30.15 -8.54
CA GLY A 724 10.24 30.60 -8.41
C GLY A 724 9.45 30.60 -9.72
N GLY A 725 10.12 30.93 -10.84
CA GLY A 725 9.51 30.80 -12.17
C GLY A 725 9.25 29.34 -12.56
N LYS A 726 10.13 28.41 -12.18
CA LYS A 726 9.92 26.96 -12.39
C LYS A 726 8.77 26.42 -11.54
N PHE A 727 8.68 26.85 -10.28
CA PHE A 727 7.56 26.52 -9.39
C PHE A 727 6.23 27.01 -9.99
N LEU A 728 6.16 28.28 -10.39
CA LEU A 728 4.94 28.86 -10.96
C LEU A 728 4.51 28.11 -12.24
N GLN A 729 5.46 27.76 -13.11
CA GLN A 729 5.17 26.98 -14.31
C GLN A 729 4.66 25.57 -13.99
N ALA A 730 5.22 24.91 -12.97
CA ALA A 730 4.77 23.58 -12.55
C ALA A 730 3.34 23.63 -12.00
N VAL A 731 3.03 24.62 -11.16
CA VAL A 731 1.68 24.84 -10.63
C VAL A 731 0.68 25.12 -11.75
N LEU A 732 1.03 25.98 -12.72
CA LEU A 732 0.18 26.27 -13.88
C LEU A 732 -0.06 25.05 -14.77
N ASN A 733 0.93 24.16 -14.89
CA ASN A 733 0.77 22.91 -15.65
C ASN A 733 -0.26 21.98 -14.98
N GLU A 734 -0.23 21.84 -13.66
CA GLU A 734 -1.20 21.00 -12.93
C GLU A 734 -2.62 21.58 -13.00
N LEU A 735 -2.77 22.91 -12.89
CA LEU A 735 -4.06 23.57 -13.12
C LEU A 735 -4.56 23.34 -14.55
N SER A 736 -3.68 23.42 -15.54
CA SER A 736 -4.01 23.14 -16.95
C SER A 736 -4.45 21.68 -17.17
N THR A 737 -3.86 20.73 -16.46
CA THR A 737 -4.26 19.31 -16.47
C THR A 737 -5.70 19.16 -15.98
N LEU A 738 -6.06 19.80 -14.87
CA LEU A 738 -7.42 19.79 -14.33
C LEU A 738 -8.42 20.38 -15.31
N VAL A 739 -8.11 21.53 -15.89
CA VAL A 739 -8.95 22.20 -16.89
C VAL A 739 -9.17 21.30 -18.10
N SER A 740 -8.10 20.67 -18.61
CA SER A 740 -8.18 19.73 -19.74
C SER A 740 -9.04 18.50 -19.43
N PHE A 741 -8.98 18.01 -18.19
CA PHE A 741 -9.84 16.92 -17.73
C PHE A 741 -11.31 17.32 -17.70
N ILE A 742 -11.64 18.51 -17.18
CA ILE A 742 -13.00 19.05 -17.12
C ILE A 742 -13.58 19.19 -18.54
N TYR A 743 -12.84 19.82 -19.47
CA TYR A 743 -13.26 19.92 -20.87
C TYR A 743 -13.44 18.55 -21.55
N LYS A 744 -12.58 17.57 -21.25
CA LYS A 744 -12.71 16.21 -21.81
C LYS A 744 -13.96 15.50 -21.27
N LYS A 745 -14.34 15.76 -20.02
CA LYS A 745 -15.57 15.25 -19.41
C LYS A 745 -16.80 15.89 -20.04
N GLU A 746 -16.80 17.22 -20.15
CA GLU A 746 -17.86 17.96 -20.86
C GLU A 746 -18.05 17.45 -22.29
N TRP A 747 -16.97 17.33 -23.07
CA TRP A 747 -17.04 16.84 -24.44
C TRP A 747 -17.62 15.43 -24.52
N LYS A 748 -17.26 14.53 -23.60
CA LYS A 748 -17.81 13.18 -23.53
C LYS A 748 -19.29 13.16 -23.20
N CYS A 749 -19.77 14.03 -22.32
CA CYS A 749 -21.20 14.17 -22.01
C CYS A 749 -21.96 14.70 -23.23
N LYS A 750 -21.47 15.77 -23.87
CA LYS A 750 -22.04 16.33 -25.11
C LYS A 750 -22.09 15.32 -26.25
N ALA A 751 -21.02 14.54 -26.44
CA ALA A 751 -20.93 13.53 -27.51
C ALA A 751 -21.90 12.36 -27.33
N LYS A 752 -22.36 12.11 -26.10
CA LYS A 752 -23.34 11.06 -25.79
C LYS A 752 -24.78 11.57 -25.76
N GLY A 753 -25.01 12.87 -25.95
CA GLY A 753 -26.33 13.49 -25.77
C GLY A 753 -26.80 13.54 -24.31
N GLU A 754 -25.88 13.37 -23.35
CA GLU A 754 -26.17 13.51 -21.92
C GLU A 754 -26.28 15.01 -21.58
N VAL A 755 -27.27 15.37 -20.74
CA VAL A 755 -27.38 16.74 -20.22
C VAL A 755 -26.19 17.00 -19.30
N LEU A 756 -25.48 18.11 -19.51
CA LEU A 756 -24.43 18.53 -18.58
C LEU A 756 -25.06 18.83 -17.23
N SER A 757 -24.44 18.38 -16.13
CA SER A 757 -24.86 18.87 -14.83
C SER A 757 -24.61 20.38 -14.74
N ASP A 758 -25.52 21.12 -14.09
CA ASP A 758 -25.41 22.56 -13.91
C ASP A 758 -24.05 22.96 -13.31
N ALA A 759 -23.47 22.13 -12.44
CA ALA A 759 -22.12 22.34 -11.89
C ALA A 759 -21.02 22.22 -12.95
N LEU A 760 -21.07 21.21 -13.84
CA LEU A 760 -20.05 21.03 -14.88
C LEU A 760 -20.17 22.13 -15.96
N GLU A 761 -21.39 22.60 -16.24
CA GLU A 761 -21.64 23.70 -17.18
C GLU A 761 -21.20 25.06 -16.60
N VAL A 762 -21.51 25.34 -15.34
CA VAL A 762 -20.99 26.52 -14.61
C VAL A 762 -19.46 26.51 -14.58
N GLU A 763 -18.83 25.36 -14.32
CA GLU A 763 -17.38 25.26 -14.29
C GLU A 763 -16.73 25.39 -15.66
N THR A 764 -17.32 24.80 -16.69
CA THR A 764 -16.80 24.97 -18.05
C THR A 764 -16.85 26.44 -18.46
N ASN A 765 -18.02 27.08 -18.29
CA ASN A 765 -18.23 28.47 -18.70
C ASN A 765 -17.30 29.44 -17.95
N ARG A 766 -16.99 29.17 -16.68
CA ARG A 766 -16.04 29.96 -15.88
C ARG A 766 -14.58 29.72 -16.25
N LEU A 767 -14.17 28.48 -16.48
CA LEU A 767 -12.80 28.16 -16.90
C LEU A 767 -12.47 28.68 -18.30
N SER A 768 -13.47 28.83 -19.18
CA SER A 768 -13.31 29.53 -20.45
C SER A 768 -13.08 31.04 -20.31
N SER A 769 -13.38 31.64 -19.15
CA SER A 769 -13.14 33.07 -18.87
C SER A 769 -11.83 33.37 -18.14
N SER A 770 -11.18 32.36 -17.54
CA SER A 770 -9.88 32.47 -16.86
C SER A 770 -8.68 32.19 -17.80
N LYS A 771 -8.88 31.40 -18.87
CA LYS A 771 -7.95 31.31 -20.01
C LYS A 771 -7.82 32.66 -20.71
#